data_AF-G0QYW0-F1
#
_entry.id   AF-G0QYW0-F1
#
_cell.length_a   1.000
_cell.length_b   1.000
_cell.length_c   1.000
_cell.angle_alpha   90.00
_cell.angle_beta   90.00
_cell.angle_gamma   90.00
#
_symmetry.space_group_name_H-M   'P 1'
#
loop_
_entity.id
_entity.type
_entity.pdbx_description
1 polymer ?
#
loop_
_entity_poly.entity_id
_entity_poly.type
_entity_poly.pdbx_seq_one_letter_code
_entity_poly.pdbx_strand_id
1 'polypeptide(L)'
;MQQSQYPSKVAQSRLVRPDGEGGRQKAPVKSLQETHKEMLKNIESTNIGKPTIVEAQRILKIIDNLYMNLQVFSYLDAEFVNKFLDITKNNKLSKELVQQLSPKCLELLKQQAEIESKFKLYAHLLDQASKEEEEVEEDKKIEAEKLRKMLENNFKDLIRYIRGNNQDFEIIKSLKPNINPDLNDLVHCIHCQRVIMLKKLSTASEEEESHKIQLEELIQRICFQEQKRNNFEQDLKKLKEERQKFYKEKKDEIEKLKAEIGEVKADKLKKANQLKNETDLRKKQLEKNHESAKERLNKELDKLKEEFNKLQVEHATEETKLKQKKVTSQNGLEDNIKQYDVTMEELHKIKKDLEDELSKIKEESESLKEDLAKVDDEKSREKELYEEFKLKKEQWEIQERRKKEASRCILNYLVQKKGWDILKIHTNKQFSDSEQLFAAGILESTASFDMIYDAYFNYLYGILNGNDLFLTFDQFYYLTNMGDLEDIVNAFKKTNKTQQNCNAYVKITPEDLICGHSTFNNYSLMLRIYKYIENNFSNKDIQSNNQSFSSRPGDLQSKDDFYTLSSGIVVMETSLNNYNISNYQNLHFDSLPCWLRANLANRLAKNASDWAHIFQKYRSGTHNNQWLVVDYNKYRSGQKKDIIWIVEESFELFKAKDVSDMLFSDGYFASYNVPFDQEIYNSTMYKEGYGFNYQNDPRAILFKEHSKNVTNTQGVMEIIRLNHNETGNPCNSLAPRCDLILNGPYLFGGIDGKVTNNELLKQNQVLMISGPTQDGFEAFDWGKWQNFPHKGMPEKFDFDWIKVNLDNFKEEQLIQIQ
;
A
#
# COMPACT_ATOMS: atom_id res chain seq x y z
N MET A 1 -36.96 -38.54 -60.70
CA MET A 1 -37.69 -37.56 -61.55
C MET A 1 -38.66 -36.79 -60.67
N GLN A 2 -38.33 -35.55 -60.32
CA GLN A 2 -39.31 -34.50 -59.97
C GLN A 2 -38.51 -33.20 -59.87
N GLN A 3 -38.35 -32.54 -61.02
CA GLN A 3 -37.92 -31.15 -61.13
C GLN A 3 -39.17 -30.28 -61.04
N SER A 4 -39.22 -29.33 -60.10
CA SER A 4 -40.26 -28.30 -60.07
C SER A 4 -39.70 -26.97 -60.59
N GLN A 5 -40.45 -26.44 -61.55
CA GLN A 5 -40.26 -25.24 -62.35
C GLN A 5 -40.70 -23.94 -61.63
N TYR A 6 -39.96 -22.83 -61.91
CA TYR A 6 -40.38 -21.41 -62.07
C TYR A 6 -41.10 -20.68 -60.88
N PRO A 7 -41.29 -19.33 -60.84
CA PRO A 7 -41.15 -18.31 -61.90
C PRO A 7 -40.50 -16.95 -61.51
N SER A 8 -40.37 -16.09 -62.52
CA SER A 8 -40.06 -14.66 -62.45
C SER A 8 -41.18 -13.83 -61.78
N LYS A 9 -40.81 -12.66 -61.22
CA LYS A 9 -41.59 -11.41 -61.32
C LYS A 9 -40.81 -10.21 -60.74
N VAL A 10 -40.67 -9.19 -61.57
CA VAL A 10 -40.33 -7.81 -61.20
C VAL A 10 -41.49 -7.23 -60.39
N ALA A 11 -41.23 -6.69 -59.21
CA ALA A 11 -42.18 -5.90 -58.44
C ALA A 11 -41.52 -4.59 -58.01
N GLN A 12 -42.15 -3.49 -58.41
CA GLN A 12 -41.89 -2.14 -57.92
C GLN A 12 -42.12 -2.06 -56.40
N SER A 13 -41.28 -1.34 -55.67
CA SER A 13 -41.72 -0.71 -54.43
C SER A 13 -41.16 0.72 -54.34
N ARG A 14 -42.12 1.65 -54.21
CA ARG A 14 -41.90 3.06 -53.89
C ARG A 14 -41.32 3.14 -52.47
N LEU A 15 -40.32 3.98 -52.26
CA LEU A 15 -40.08 4.57 -50.95
C LEU A 15 -40.43 6.05 -51.00
N VAL A 16 -41.35 6.38 -50.11
CA VAL A 16 -42.12 7.59 -49.94
C VAL A 16 -41.28 8.65 -49.22
N ARG A 17 -41.38 9.90 -49.66
CA ARG A 17 -40.96 11.08 -48.87
C ARG A 17 -41.90 11.27 -47.68
N PRO A 18 -41.40 11.49 -46.45
CA PRO A 18 -42.18 12.15 -45.43
C PRO A 18 -41.92 13.67 -45.50
N ASP A 19 -42.95 14.42 -45.88
CA ASP A 19 -43.06 15.84 -45.61
C ASP A 19 -43.39 16.08 -44.12
N GLY A 20 -42.96 17.23 -43.58
CA GLY A 20 -43.69 17.92 -42.53
C GLY A 20 -43.15 17.85 -41.10
N GLU A 21 -42.48 18.94 -40.72
CA GLU A 21 -42.52 19.60 -39.40
C GLU A 21 -42.13 18.83 -38.12
N GLY A 22 -41.00 19.26 -37.51
CA GLY A 22 -40.72 19.00 -36.10
C GLY A 22 -39.24 18.99 -35.73
N GLY A 23 -38.71 20.14 -35.29
CA GLY A 23 -37.53 20.27 -34.42
C GLY A 23 -36.24 19.56 -34.81
N ARG A 24 -35.25 20.31 -35.31
CA ARG A 24 -33.84 19.88 -35.34
C ARG A 24 -33.32 19.68 -33.90
N GLN A 25 -33.43 18.47 -33.37
CA GLN A 25 -32.49 18.01 -32.34
C GLN A 25 -31.24 17.49 -33.04
N LYS A 26 -30.07 18.01 -32.66
CA LYS A 26 -28.77 17.49 -33.10
C LYS A 26 -28.67 16.03 -32.65
N ALA A 27 -28.63 15.10 -33.61
CA ALA A 27 -28.26 13.71 -33.33
C ALA A 27 -26.84 13.69 -32.75
N PRO A 28 -26.55 12.83 -31.75
CA PRO A 28 -25.23 12.77 -31.15
C PRO A 28 -24.21 12.31 -32.19
N VAL A 29 -23.03 12.93 -32.17
CA VAL A 29 -21.89 12.53 -32.98
C VAL A 29 -21.51 11.11 -32.58
N LYS A 30 -21.73 10.14 -33.47
CA LYS A 30 -21.34 8.74 -33.26
C LYS A 30 -19.83 8.68 -32.99
N SER A 31 -19.44 7.89 -32.00
CA SER A 31 -18.03 7.68 -31.66
C SER A 31 -17.29 6.94 -32.77
N LEU A 32 -15.98 7.15 -32.91
CA LEU A 32 -15.13 6.51 -33.94
C LEU A 32 -15.25 4.97 -33.96
N GLN A 33 -15.54 4.37 -32.81
CA GLN A 33 -15.74 2.93 -32.64
C GLN A 33 -17.08 2.45 -33.20
N GLU A 34 -18.13 3.27 -33.14
CA GLU A 34 -19.46 2.95 -33.69
C GLU A 34 -19.45 3.04 -35.22
N THR A 35 -18.78 4.04 -35.78
CA THR A 35 -18.57 4.14 -37.24
C THR A 35 -17.77 2.97 -37.78
N HIS A 36 -16.72 2.52 -37.06
CA HIS A 36 -15.98 1.31 -37.42
C HIS A 36 -16.83 0.03 -37.34
N LYS A 37 -17.64 -0.14 -36.28
CA LYS A 37 -18.56 -1.28 -36.17
C LYS A 37 -19.60 -1.31 -37.29
N GLU A 38 -20.15 -0.16 -37.65
CA GLU A 38 -21.13 -0.04 -38.74
C GLU A 38 -20.49 -0.34 -40.10
N MET A 39 -19.25 0.12 -40.33
CA MET A 39 -18.51 -0.17 -41.56
C MET A 39 -18.15 -1.66 -41.68
N LEU A 40 -17.70 -2.30 -40.59
CA LEU A 40 -17.45 -3.75 -40.53
C LEU A 40 -18.72 -4.55 -40.80
N LYS A 41 -19.84 -4.15 -40.18
CA LYS A 41 -21.15 -4.80 -40.39
C LYS A 41 -21.64 -4.67 -41.83
N ASN A 42 -21.37 -3.53 -42.48
CA ASN A 42 -21.68 -3.34 -43.90
C ASN A 42 -20.80 -4.22 -44.80
N ILE A 43 -19.51 -4.38 -44.49
CA ILE A 43 -18.59 -5.28 -45.21
C ILE A 43 -18.97 -6.76 -45.01
N GLU A 44 -19.42 -7.14 -43.81
CA GLU A 44 -19.94 -8.49 -43.53
C GLU A 44 -21.28 -8.76 -44.23
N SER A 45 -22.12 -7.74 -44.38
CA SER A 45 -23.42 -7.86 -45.07
C SER A 45 -23.33 -7.94 -46.59
N THR A 46 -22.21 -7.51 -47.18
CA THR A 46 -21.95 -7.74 -48.60
C THR A 46 -21.63 -9.21 -48.82
N ASN A 47 -22.62 -9.95 -49.34
CA ASN A 47 -22.60 -11.38 -49.62
C ASN A 47 -21.66 -11.74 -50.80
N ILE A 48 -20.42 -11.25 -50.77
CA ILE A 48 -19.37 -11.53 -51.73
C ILE A 48 -18.66 -12.77 -51.21
N GLY A 49 -18.97 -13.94 -51.78
CA GLY A 49 -18.20 -15.15 -51.54
C GLY A 49 -16.70 -14.93 -51.76
N LYS A 50 -15.85 -15.82 -51.21
CA LYS A 50 -14.38 -15.68 -51.27
C LYS A 50 -13.95 -15.28 -52.69
N PRO A 51 -13.35 -14.09 -52.90
CA PRO A 51 -12.94 -13.67 -54.22
C PRO A 51 -11.96 -14.70 -54.77
N THR A 52 -12.17 -15.11 -56.02
CA THR A 52 -11.24 -15.98 -56.71
C THR A 52 -9.85 -15.34 -56.71
N ILE A 53 -8.79 -16.14 -56.81
CA ILE A 53 -7.40 -15.64 -56.84
C ILE A 53 -7.24 -14.50 -57.87
N VAL A 54 -7.93 -14.61 -59.02
CA VAL A 54 -7.94 -13.60 -60.08
C VAL A 54 -8.65 -12.31 -59.67
N GLU A 55 -9.81 -12.40 -59.01
CA GLU A 55 -10.55 -11.25 -58.51
C GLU A 55 -9.77 -10.53 -57.40
N ALA A 56 -9.18 -11.28 -56.48
CA ALA A 56 -8.37 -10.74 -55.41
C ALA A 56 -7.09 -10.05 -55.92
N GLN A 57 -6.44 -10.59 -56.95
CA GLN A 57 -5.31 -9.93 -57.63
C GLN A 57 -5.75 -8.63 -58.32
N ARG A 58 -6.93 -8.60 -58.95
CA ARG A 58 -7.49 -7.37 -59.55
C ARG A 58 -7.81 -6.32 -58.49
N ILE A 59 -8.44 -6.72 -57.39
CA ILE A 59 -8.77 -5.84 -56.26
C ILE A 59 -7.49 -5.28 -55.64
N LEU A 60 -6.48 -6.11 -55.37
CA LEU A 60 -5.20 -5.64 -54.87
C LEU A 60 -4.53 -4.66 -55.84
N LYS A 61 -4.59 -4.92 -57.14
CA LYS A 61 -4.02 -3.99 -58.13
C LYS A 61 -4.72 -2.63 -58.13
N ILE A 62 -6.03 -2.60 -57.94
CA ILE A 62 -6.81 -1.36 -57.83
C ILE A 62 -6.48 -0.64 -56.52
N ILE A 63 -6.41 -1.36 -55.39
CA ILE A 63 -6.06 -0.82 -54.07
C ILE A 63 -4.64 -0.25 -54.08
N ASP A 64 -3.66 -0.96 -54.65
CA ASP A 64 -2.27 -0.50 -54.76
C ASP A 64 -2.17 0.76 -55.63
N ASN A 65 -2.90 0.81 -56.75
CA ASN A 65 -2.94 2.00 -57.61
C ASN A 65 -3.56 3.20 -56.88
N LEU A 66 -4.67 2.99 -56.15
CA LEU A 66 -5.34 4.03 -55.38
C LEU A 66 -4.46 4.54 -54.24
N TYR A 67 -3.83 3.63 -53.50
CA TYR A 67 -2.90 3.94 -52.43
C TYR A 67 -1.74 4.82 -52.92
N MET A 68 -1.10 4.44 -54.03
CA MET A 68 -0.01 5.24 -54.62
C MET A 68 -0.49 6.63 -55.06
N ASN A 69 -1.68 6.74 -55.66
CA ASN A 69 -2.23 8.04 -56.07
C ASN A 69 -2.53 8.93 -54.85
N LEU A 70 -3.16 8.38 -53.81
CA LEU A 70 -3.47 9.12 -52.59
C LEU A 70 -2.20 9.56 -51.84
N GLN A 71 -1.15 8.73 -51.85
CA GLN A 71 0.16 9.12 -51.33
C GLN A 71 0.73 10.32 -52.07
N VAL A 72 0.67 10.34 -53.41
CA VAL A 72 1.15 11.51 -54.17
C VAL A 72 0.28 12.75 -53.91
N PHE A 73 -1.05 12.59 -53.87
CA PHE A 73 -1.99 13.70 -53.56
C PHE A 73 -1.72 14.34 -52.21
N SER A 74 -1.31 13.54 -51.23
CA SER A 74 -1.03 14.04 -49.88
C SER A 74 0.07 15.12 -49.82
N TYR A 75 0.95 15.17 -50.84
CA TYR A 75 2.02 16.16 -50.99
C TYR A 75 1.71 17.28 -51.99
N LEU A 76 0.69 17.15 -52.86
CA LEU A 76 0.37 18.11 -53.92
C LEU A 76 -0.95 18.83 -53.64
N ASP A 77 -0.97 19.69 -52.62
CA ASP A 77 -2.10 20.61 -52.42
C ASP A 77 -1.91 21.91 -53.20
N ALA A 78 -3.02 22.62 -53.40
CA ALA A 78 -3.03 23.87 -54.15
C ALA A 78 -2.09 24.92 -53.53
N GLU A 79 -1.94 24.96 -52.20
CA GLU A 79 -1.00 25.90 -51.56
C GLU A 79 0.45 25.61 -51.96
N PHE A 80 0.86 24.34 -51.97
CA PHE A 80 2.20 23.94 -52.39
C PHE A 80 2.42 24.17 -53.89
N VAL A 81 1.48 23.77 -54.74
CA VAL A 81 1.60 23.88 -56.21
C VAL A 81 1.68 25.35 -56.64
N ASN A 82 0.88 26.24 -56.05
CA ASN A 82 0.93 27.68 -56.37
C ASN A 82 2.28 28.34 -56.07
N LYS A 83 3.15 27.72 -55.26
CA LYS A 83 4.50 28.26 -55.01
C LYS A 83 5.38 28.25 -56.25
N PHE A 84 5.03 27.48 -57.29
CA PHE A 84 5.77 27.36 -58.55
C PHE A 84 5.43 28.43 -59.60
N LEU A 85 4.46 29.32 -59.35
CA LEU A 85 4.11 30.45 -60.25
C LEU A 85 5.27 31.43 -60.49
N ASP A 86 5.98 31.78 -59.43
CA ASP A 86 7.12 32.70 -59.50
C ASP A 86 8.23 32.25 -58.54
N ILE A 87 9.02 31.27 -58.99
CA ILE A 87 10.10 30.63 -58.22
C ILE A 87 11.15 31.67 -57.78
N THR A 88 11.26 32.82 -58.47
CA THR A 88 12.26 33.85 -58.17
C THR A 88 11.92 34.73 -56.97
N LYS A 89 10.63 34.98 -56.70
CA LYS A 89 10.15 35.81 -55.58
C LYS A 89 9.78 35.02 -54.32
N ASN A 90 9.64 33.70 -54.41
CA ASN A 90 9.10 32.89 -53.33
C ASN A 90 10.23 32.36 -52.41
N ASN A 91 10.53 33.08 -51.31
CA ASN A 91 11.56 32.69 -50.33
C ASN A 91 11.24 31.41 -49.52
N LYS A 92 10.10 30.75 -49.80
CA LYS A 92 9.60 29.56 -49.07
C LYS A 92 9.87 28.22 -49.77
N LEU A 93 10.47 28.21 -50.97
CA LEU A 93 10.92 26.98 -51.65
C LEU A 93 12.45 26.95 -51.69
N SER A 94 13.05 25.79 -51.40
CA SER A 94 14.50 25.61 -51.56
C SER A 94 14.90 25.67 -53.03
N LYS A 95 15.68 26.69 -53.41
CA LYS A 95 16.14 26.89 -54.79
C LYS A 95 17.03 25.73 -55.27
N GLU A 96 17.79 25.12 -54.37
CA GLU A 96 18.66 23.98 -54.66
C GLU A 96 17.84 22.72 -54.99
N LEU A 97 16.81 22.42 -54.21
CA LEU A 97 15.95 21.25 -54.44
C LEU A 97 15.08 21.41 -55.70
N VAL A 98 14.63 22.63 -56.00
CA VAL A 98 13.86 22.91 -57.22
C VAL A 98 14.71 22.73 -58.49
N GLN A 99 16.01 23.02 -58.44
CA GLN A 99 16.93 22.78 -59.57
C GLN A 99 17.20 21.30 -59.83
N GLN A 100 16.97 20.43 -58.84
CA GLN A 100 17.15 18.99 -58.97
C GLN A 100 15.94 18.28 -59.59
N LEU A 101 14.78 18.96 -59.67
CA LEU A 101 13.61 18.42 -60.36
C LEU A 101 13.87 18.31 -61.86
N SER A 102 13.40 17.23 -62.47
CA SER A 102 13.50 17.06 -63.91
C SER A 102 12.81 18.23 -64.65
N PRO A 103 13.32 18.65 -65.84
CA PRO A 103 12.72 19.75 -66.60
C PRO A 103 11.24 19.52 -66.90
N LYS A 104 10.85 18.25 -67.10
CA LYS A 104 9.46 17.88 -67.38
C LYS A 104 8.56 17.95 -66.14
N CYS A 105 9.03 17.52 -64.97
CA CYS A 105 8.29 17.69 -63.72
C CYS A 105 8.08 19.16 -63.38
N LEU A 106 9.15 19.97 -63.52
CA LEU A 106 9.11 21.40 -63.25
C LEU A 106 8.16 22.14 -64.21
N GLU A 107 8.15 21.77 -65.48
CA GLU A 107 7.21 22.30 -66.47
C GLU A 107 5.75 21.99 -66.09
N LEU A 108 5.44 20.73 -65.74
CA LEU A 108 4.09 20.31 -65.36
C LEU A 108 3.61 20.99 -64.07
N LEU A 109 4.49 21.18 -63.08
CA LEU A 109 4.19 21.91 -61.85
C LEU A 109 3.92 23.40 -62.11
N LYS A 110 4.69 24.05 -62.98
CA LYS A 110 4.47 25.45 -63.37
C LYS A 110 3.15 25.60 -64.12
N GLN A 111 2.89 24.74 -65.10
CA GLN A 111 1.64 24.71 -65.85
C GLN A 111 0.45 24.49 -64.92
N GLN A 112 0.59 23.57 -63.96
CA GLN A 112 -0.45 23.31 -62.97
C GLN A 112 -0.73 24.55 -62.12
N ALA A 113 0.32 25.21 -61.63
CA ALA A 113 0.20 26.43 -60.83
C ALA A 113 -0.44 27.58 -61.61
N GLU A 114 -0.07 27.77 -62.89
CA GLU A 114 -0.66 28.78 -63.77
C GLU A 114 -2.15 28.54 -64.02
N ILE A 115 -2.54 27.28 -64.27
CA ILE A 115 -3.94 26.90 -64.48
C ILE A 115 -4.73 27.06 -63.17
N GLU A 116 -4.17 26.67 -62.02
CA GLU A 116 -4.80 26.86 -60.70
C GLU A 116 -5.04 28.33 -60.37
N SER A 117 -4.06 29.19 -60.64
CA SER A 117 -4.17 30.64 -60.44
C SER A 117 -5.29 31.25 -61.29
N LYS A 118 -5.35 30.88 -62.57
CA LYS A 118 -6.42 31.30 -63.49
C LYS A 118 -7.77 30.75 -63.04
N PHE A 119 -7.84 29.48 -62.68
CA PHE A 119 -9.08 28.82 -62.24
C PHE A 119 -9.61 29.38 -60.93
N LYS A 120 -8.75 29.78 -59.98
CA LYS A 120 -9.14 30.37 -58.68
C LYS A 120 -10.03 31.61 -58.83
N LEU A 121 -9.81 32.40 -59.88
CA LEU A 121 -10.64 33.57 -60.21
C LEU A 121 -12.07 33.18 -60.63
N TYR A 122 -12.29 31.95 -61.07
CA TYR A 122 -13.59 31.43 -61.51
C TYR A 122 -14.19 30.38 -60.58
N ALA A 123 -13.45 29.93 -59.56
CA ALA A 123 -13.85 28.84 -58.67
C ALA A 123 -15.17 29.11 -57.93
N HIS A 124 -15.41 30.37 -57.53
CA HIS A 124 -16.64 30.79 -56.85
C HIS A 124 -17.86 30.84 -57.78
N LEU A 125 -17.66 31.10 -59.07
CA LEU A 125 -18.75 31.15 -60.07
C LEU A 125 -19.32 29.75 -60.35
N LEU A 126 -18.49 28.70 -60.30
CA LEU A 126 -18.95 27.31 -60.44
C LEU A 126 -19.66 26.80 -59.18
N ASP A 127 -19.24 27.25 -57.99
CA ASP A 127 -19.88 26.89 -56.73
C ASP A 127 -21.24 27.60 -56.57
N GLN A 128 -21.35 28.86 -57.02
CA GLN A 128 -22.61 29.59 -57.13
C GLN A 128 -23.54 29.01 -58.20
N ALA A 129 -23.03 28.60 -59.37
CA ALA A 129 -23.87 27.97 -60.40
C ALA A 129 -24.51 26.62 -59.98
N SER A 130 -24.03 26.00 -58.89
CA SER A 130 -24.58 24.77 -58.33
C SER A 130 -25.73 24.98 -57.34
N LYS A 131 -25.99 26.23 -56.92
CA LYS A 131 -27.06 26.66 -56.01
C LYS A 131 -27.83 27.78 -56.70
N GLU A 132 -29.04 27.48 -57.15
CA GLU A 132 -29.87 28.27 -58.08
C GLU A 132 -29.88 29.81 -57.90
N GLU A 133 -30.10 30.48 -59.05
CA GLU A 133 -30.47 31.90 -59.27
C GLU A 133 -29.38 32.99 -59.19
N GLU A 134 -28.55 33.09 -60.22
CA GLU A 134 -28.07 34.38 -60.76
C GLU A 134 -27.57 34.19 -62.22
N GLU A 135 -27.88 35.13 -63.13
CA GLU A 135 -27.37 35.14 -64.52
C GLU A 135 -25.86 35.37 -64.51
N VAL A 136 -25.09 34.28 -64.50
CA VAL A 136 -23.65 34.32 -64.76
C VAL A 136 -23.44 34.33 -66.27
N GLU A 137 -22.72 35.33 -66.81
CA GLU A 137 -22.36 35.42 -68.23
C GLU A 137 -21.88 34.05 -68.78
N GLU A 138 -22.61 33.50 -69.74
CA GLU A 138 -22.44 32.13 -70.24
C GLU A 138 -21.01 31.86 -70.75
N ASP A 139 -20.36 32.90 -71.30
CA ASP A 139 -18.96 32.89 -71.73
C ASP A 139 -17.97 32.62 -70.58
N LYS A 140 -18.21 33.17 -69.38
CA LYS A 140 -17.36 32.93 -68.20
C LYS A 140 -17.52 31.52 -67.65
N LYS A 141 -18.71 30.93 -67.80
CA LYS A 141 -18.99 29.53 -67.42
C LYS A 141 -18.28 28.55 -68.36
N ILE A 142 -18.33 28.81 -69.67
CA ILE A 142 -17.60 28.02 -70.67
C ILE A 142 -16.09 28.06 -70.41
N GLU A 143 -15.54 29.25 -70.12
CA GLU A 143 -14.11 29.39 -69.83
C GLU A 143 -13.73 28.73 -68.48
N ALA A 144 -14.58 28.83 -67.45
CA ALA A 144 -14.36 28.14 -66.17
C ALA A 144 -14.34 26.61 -66.32
N GLU A 145 -15.23 26.05 -67.13
CA GLU A 145 -15.30 24.61 -67.38
C GLU A 145 -14.16 24.11 -68.26
N LYS A 146 -13.70 24.93 -69.21
CA LYS A 146 -12.48 24.68 -69.99
C LYS A 146 -11.23 24.68 -69.09
N LEU A 147 -11.09 25.67 -68.20
CA LEU A 147 -10.01 25.73 -67.22
C LEU A 147 -10.04 24.55 -66.25
N ARG A 148 -11.24 24.11 -65.81
CA ARG A 148 -11.40 22.89 -65.00
C ARG A 148 -10.90 21.65 -65.73
N LYS A 149 -11.27 21.46 -67.00
CA LYS A 149 -10.78 20.32 -67.80
C LYS A 149 -9.27 20.37 -68.01
N MET A 150 -8.70 21.55 -68.26
CA MET A 150 -7.25 21.73 -68.35
C MET A 150 -6.55 21.39 -67.02
N LEU A 151 -7.13 21.82 -65.90
CA LEU A 151 -6.65 21.52 -64.55
C LEU A 151 -6.65 20.01 -64.28
N GLU A 152 -7.75 19.33 -64.58
CA GLU A 152 -7.88 17.88 -64.38
C GLU A 152 -6.91 17.09 -65.27
N ASN A 153 -6.72 17.50 -66.52
CA ASN A 153 -5.81 16.82 -67.45
C ASN A 153 -4.35 17.02 -67.05
N ASN A 154 -3.95 18.26 -66.77
CA ASN A 154 -2.57 18.57 -66.39
C ASN A 154 -2.20 17.93 -65.03
N PHE A 155 -3.14 17.89 -64.09
CA PHE A 155 -2.95 17.17 -62.83
C PHE A 155 -2.81 15.66 -63.04
N LYS A 156 -3.63 15.03 -63.89
CA LYS A 156 -3.48 13.60 -64.23
C LYS A 156 -2.12 13.30 -64.85
N ASP A 157 -1.63 14.15 -65.75
CA ASP A 157 -0.33 13.99 -66.38
C ASP A 157 0.82 14.16 -65.38
N LEU A 158 0.72 15.15 -64.47
CA LEU A 158 1.65 15.34 -63.37
C LEU A 158 1.75 14.09 -62.47
N ILE A 159 0.60 13.53 -62.07
CA ILE A 159 0.54 12.35 -61.19
C ILE A 159 1.09 11.12 -61.88
N ARG A 160 0.75 10.93 -63.17
CA ARG A 160 1.29 9.83 -63.98
C ARG A 160 2.81 9.94 -64.11
N TYR A 161 3.33 11.15 -64.30
CA TYR A 161 4.76 11.41 -64.41
C TYR A 161 5.49 11.13 -63.09
N ILE A 162 5.00 11.66 -61.96
CA ILE A 162 5.59 11.47 -60.63
C ILE A 162 5.56 9.98 -60.23
N ARG A 163 4.47 9.27 -60.51
CA ARG A 163 4.36 7.82 -60.27
C ARG A 163 5.42 7.02 -61.06
N GLY A 164 5.81 7.50 -62.24
CA GLY A 164 6.83 6.87 -63.08
C GLY A 164 8.26 7.27 -62.71
N ASN A 165 8.45 8.33 -61.92
CA ASN A 165 9.76 8.88 -61.59
C ASN A 165 9.93 9.10 -60.08
N ASN A 166 10.41 8.05 -59.40
CA ASN A 166 10.58 8.04 -57.95
C ASN A 166 11.54 9.14 -57.45
N GLN A 167 12.53 9.56 -58.24
CA GLN A 167 13.49 10.59 -57.83
C GLN A 167 12.81 11.96 -57.67
N ASP A 168 11.99 12.36 -58.64
CA ASP A 168 11.23 13.61 -58.54
C ASP A 168 10.21 13.57 -57.38
N PHE A 169 9.64 12.39 -57.07
CA PHE A 169 8.72 12.24 -55.95
C PHE A 169 9.40 12.45 -54.59
N GLU A 170 10.58 11.88 -54.37
CA GLU A 170 11.33 12.08 -53.11
C GLU A 170 11.80 13.54 -52.94
N ILE A 171 12.14 14.22 -54.05
CA ILE A 171 12.43 15.66 -54.05
C ILE A 171 11.18 16.45 -53.64
N ILE A 172 9.99 16.11 -54.16
CA ILE A 172 8.72 16.75 -53.79
C ILE A 172 8.40 16.52 -52.29
N LYS A 173 8.62 15.32 -51.75
CA LYS A 173 8.46 15.05 -50.30
C LYS A 173 9.39 15.93 -49.46
N SER A 174 10.63 16.12 -49.93
CA SER A 174 11.61 16.96 -49.25
C SER A 174 11.27 18.45 -49.34
N LEU A 175 10.66 18.88 -50.45
CA LEU A 175 10.15 20.24 -50.64
C LEU A 175 8.91 20.55 -49.79
N LYS A 176 8.15 19.53 -49.37
CA LYS A 176 6.97 19.67 -48.51
C LYS A 176 6.97 18.61 -47.39
N PRO A 177 7.61 18.90 -46.24
CA PRO A 177 7.69 17.94 -45.13
C PRO A 177 6.36 17.69 -44.42
N ASN A 178 5.41 18.64 -44.48
CA ASN A 178 4.09 18.50 -43.87
C ASN A 178 3.06 18.00 -44.89
N ILE A 179 2.47 16.84 -44.60
CA ILE A 179 1.44 16.19 -45.42
C ILE A 179 0.08 16.82 -45.11
N ASN A 180 -0.84 16.87 -46.09
CA ASN A 180 -2.23 17.21 -45.82
C ASN A 180 -2.84 16.19 -44.84
N PRO A 181 -3.21 16.59 -43.61
CA PRO A 181 -3.70 15.67 -42.58
C PRO A 181 -5.05 15.04 -42.94
N ASP A 182 -5.88 15.72 -43.74
CA ASP A 182 -7.24 15.27 -44.10
C ASP A 182 -7.24 13.98 -44.94
N LEU A 183 -6.13 13.69 -45.63
CA LEU A 183 -5.98 12.48 -46.46
C LEU A 183 -5.27 11.34 -45.72
N ASN A 184 -4.71 11.59 -44.54
CA ASN A 184 -3.91 10.60 -43.82
C ASN A 184 -4.77 9.43 -43.32
N ASP A 185 -5.95 9.74 -42.78
CA ASP A 185 -6.92 8.74 -42.32
C ASP A 185 -7.41 7.85 -43.48
N LEU A 186 -7.62 8.45 -44.66
CA LEU A 186 -8.03 7.71 -45.85
C LEU A 186 -6.90 6.80 -46.37
N VAL A 187 -5.66 7.31 -46.41
CA VAL A 187 -4.47 6.52 -46.79
C VAL A 187 -4.28 5.34 -45.84
N HIS A 188 -4.46 5.57 -44.53
CA HIS A 188 -4.38 4.53 -43.50
C HIS A 188 -5.49 3.49 -43.64
N CYS A 189 -6.74 3.90 -43.92
CA CYS A 189 -7.87 3.02 -44.16
C CYS A 189 -7.62 2.09 -45.37
N ILE A 190 -7.19 2.65 -46.50
CA ILE A 190 -6.87 1.88 -47.71
C ILE A 190 -5.70 0.92 -47.47
N HIS A 191 -4.70 1.32 -46.68
CA HIS A 191 -3.62 0.43 -46.26
C HIS A 191 -4.11 -0.75 -45.41
N CYS A 192 -4.99 -0.49 -44.44
CA CYS A 192 -5.58 -1.55 -43.61
C CYS A 192 -6.41 -2.52 -44.45
N GLN A 193 -7.20 -2.03 -45.39
CA GLN A 193 -7.96 -2.86 -46.34
C GLN A 193 -7.05 -3.75 -47.17
N ARG A 194 -5.90 -3.23 -47.63
CA ARG A 194 -4.88 -4.00 -48.34
C ARG A 194 -4.36 -5.17 -47.50
N VAL A 195 -4.03 -4.92 -46.23
CA VAL A 195 -3.53 -5.95 -45.30
C VAL A 195 -4.59 -7.03 -45.05
N ILE A 196 -5.84 -6.63 -44.84
CA ILE A 196 -6.96 -7.57 -44.63
C ILE A 196 -7.14 -8.46 -45.87
N MET A 197 -7.10 -7.90 -47.07
CA MET A 197 -7.26 -8.66 -48.31
C MET A 197 -6.08 -9.62 -48.55
N LEU A 198 -4.85 -9.22 -48.24
CA LEU A 198 -3.68 -10.09 -48.30
C LEU A 198 -3.80 -11.26 -47.30
N LYS A 199 -4.29 -10.99 -46.10
CA LYS A 199 -4.50 -12.04 -45.08
C LYS A 199 -5.60 -13.01 -45.49
N LYS A 200 -6.71 -12.53 -46.07
CA LYS A 200 -7.77 -13.40 -46.64
C LYS A 200 -7.29 -14.31 -47.77
N LEU A 201 -6.28 -13.87 -48.54
CA LEU A 201 -5.66 -14.69 -49.58
C LEU A 201 -4.73 -15.78 -49.02
N SER A 202 -4.07 -15.54 -47.88
CA SER A 202 -3.12 -16.47 -47.28
C SER A 202 -3.72 -17.44 -46.27
N THR A 203 -4.94 -17.18 -45.79
CA THR A 203 -5.61 -18.00 -44.76
C THR A 203 -6.26 -19.23 -45.41
N ALA A 204 -5.90 -20.43 -44.95
CA ALA A 204 -6.51 -21.68 -45.39
C ALA A 204 -7.96 -21.78 -44.89
N SER A 205 -8.83 -22.51 -45.59
CA SER A 205 -10.24 -22.67 -45.19
C SER A 205 -10.42 -23.30 -43.81
N GLU A 206 -9.47 -24.15 -43.40
CA GLU A 206 -9.45 -24.81 -42.08
C GLU A 206 -9.07 -23.81 -40.97
N GLU A 207 -8.14 -22.89 -41.23
CA GLU A 207 -7.79 -21.79 -40.31
C GLU A 207 -8.95 -20.79 -40.17
N GLU A 208 -9.68 -20.53 -41.26
CA GLU A 208 -10.84 -19.63 -41.26
C GLU A 208 -11.98 -20.16 -40.38
N GLU A 209 -12.24 -21.48 -40.44
CA GLU A 209 -13.23 -22.13 -39.57
C GLU A 209 -12.76 -22.16 -38.10
N SER A 210 -11.47 -22.41 -37.85
CA SER A 210 -10.88 -22.34 -36.50
C SER A 210 -11.03 -20.95 -35.87
N HIS A 211 -10.74 -19.89 -36.63
CA HIS A 211 -10.91 -18.51 -36.17
C HIS A 211 -12.38 -18.18 -35.88
N LYS A 212 -13.32 -18.73 -36.65
CA LYS A 212 -14.75 -18.52 -36.43
C LYS A 212 -15.22 -19.14 -35.11
N ILE A 213 -14.76 -20.35 -34.81
CA ILE A 213 -15.05 -21.03 -33.54
C ILE A 213 -14.47 -20.22 -32.36
N GLN A 214 -13.21 -19.79 -32.46
CA GLN A 214 -12.58 -18.96 -31.43
C GLN A 214 -13.31 -17.63 -31.20
N LEU A 215 -13.81 -17.00 -32.27
CA LEU A 215 -14.56 -15.76 -32.18
C LEU A 215 -15.90 -15.97 -31.47
N GLU A 216 -16.61 -17.05 -31.77
CA GLU A 216 -17.86 -17.40 -31.09
C GLU A 216 -17.65 -17.65 -29.58
N GLU A 217 -16.58 -18.36 -29.20
CA GLU A 217 -16.21 -18.56 -27.79
C GLU A 217 -15.88 -17.24 -27.08
N LEU A 218 -15.16 -16.33 -27.75
CA LEU A 218 -14.84 -15.01 -27.21
C LEU A 218 -16.09 -14.15 -27.02
N ILE A 219 -17.03 -14.15 -27.97
CA ILE A 219 -18.30 -13.44 -27.85
C ILE A 219 -19.11 -13.96 -26.67
N GLN A 220 -19.18 -15.28 -26.48
CA GLN A 220 -19.88 -15.87 -25.33
C GLN A 220 -19.25 -15.45 -24.00
N ARG A 221 -17.91 -15.44 -23.91
CA ARG A 221 -17.20 -14.95 -22.72
C ARG A 221 -17.48 -13.48 -22.45
N ILE A 222 -17.50 -12.63 -23.47
CA ILE A 222 -17.81 -11.20 -23.31
C ILE A 222 -19.24 -11.03 -22.77
N CYS A 223 -20.23 -11.70 -23.36
CA CYS A 223 -21.61 -11.66 -22.88
C CYS A 223 -21.74 -12.09 -21.41
N PHE A 224 -21.05 -13.16 -21.02
CA PHE A 224 -21.05 -13.64 -19.64
C PHE A 224 -20.42 -12.63 -18.66
N GLN A 225 -19.33 -11.97 -19.06
CA GLN A 225 -18.68 -10.94 -18.25
C GLN A 225 -19.52 -9.67 -18.14
N GLU A 226 -20.21 -9.26 -19.21
CA GLU A 226 -21.15 -8.12 -19.17
C GLU A 226 -22.33 -8.38 -18.22
N GLN A 227 -22.87 -9.61 -18.20
CA GLN A 227 -23.89 -10.00 -17.23
C GLN A 227 -23.38 -9.90 -15.78
N LYS A 228 -22.17 -10.41 -15.51
CA LYS A 228 -21.54 -10.27 -14.18
C LYS A 228 -21.34 -8.81 -13.78
N ARG A 229 -20.86 -7.97 -14.69
CA ARG A 229 -20.69 -6.53 -14.44
C ARG A 229 -22.02 -5.88 -14.04
N ASN A 230 -23.09 -6.16 -14.77
CA ASN A 230 -24.41 -5.60 -14.48
C ASN A 230 -24.93 -6.05 -13.11
N ASN A 231 -24.68 -7.30 -12.72
CA ASN A 231 -25.06 -7.79 -11.38
C ASN A 231 -24.27 -7.04 -10.29
N PHE A 232 -22.96 -6.86 -10.45
CA PHE A 232 -22.14 -6.11 -9.49
C PHE A 232 -22.54 -4.65 -9.39
N GLU A 233 -22.95 -4.00 -10.49
CA GLU A 233 -23.46 -2.63 -10.46
C GLU A 233 -24.78 -2.52 -9.65
N GLN A 234 -25.66 -3.52 -9.75
CA GLN A 234 -26.88 -3.57 -8.95
C GLN A 234 -26.58 -3.76 -7.45
N ASP A 235 -25.65 -4.65 -7.11
CA ASP A 235 -25.25 -4.89 -5.73
C ASP A 235 -24.57 -3.66 -5.12
N LEU A 236 -23.72 -2.98 -5.90
CA LEU A 236 -23.10 -1.72 -5.49
C LEU A 236 -24.14 -0.64 -5.19
N LYS A 237 -25.22 -0.59 -5.97
CA LYS A 237 -26.32 0.35 -5.73
C LYS A 237 -27.03 0.06 -4.40
N LYS A 238 -27.37 -1.21 -4.13
CA LYS A 238 -27.99 -1.63 -2.87
C LYS A 238 -27.10 -1.31 -1.67
N LEU A 239 -25.81 -1.62 -1.74
CA LEU A 239 -24.85 -1.32 -0.67
C LEU A 239 -24.74 0.18 -0.38
N LYS A 240 -24.81 1.03 -1.41
CA LYS A 240 -24.83 2.49 -1.22
C LYS A 240 -26.09 2.97 -0.49
N GLU A 241 -27.25 2.41 -0.83
CA GLU A 241 -28.53 2.73 -0.18
C GLU A 241 -28.54 2.28 1.29
N GLU A 242 -28.06 1.07 1.58
CA GLU A 242 -27.92 0.55 2.95
C GLU A 242 -26.96 1.39 3.79
N ARG A 243 -25.81 1.78 3.22
CA ARG A 243 -24.83 2.65 3.89
C ARG A 243 -25.41 4.02 4.22
N GLN A 244 -26.19 4.63 3.32
CA GLN A 244 -26.86 5.90 3.59
C GLN A 244 -27.89 5.78 4.72
N LYS A 245 -28.67 4.70 4.73
CA LYS A 245 -29.62 4.42 5.81
C LYS A 245 -28.93 4.28 7.16
N PHE A 246 -27.84 3.52 7.22
CA PHE A 246 -27.04 3.34 8.43
C PHE A 246 -26.47 4.67 8.96
N TYR A 247 -25.93 5.53 8.08
CA TYR A 247 -25.44 6.84 8.49
C TYR A 247 -26.53 7.74 9.08
N LYS A 248 -27.75 7.68 8.53
CA LYS A 248 -28.88 8.43 9.05
C LYS A 248 -29.27 7.95 10.45
N GLU A 249 -29.40 6.63 10.63
CA GLU A 249 -29.71 6.02 11.94
C GLU A 249 -28.66 6.38 13.00
N LYS A 250 -27.37 6.32 12.65
CA LYS A 250 -26.28 6.68 13.57
C LYS A 250 -26.23 8.17 13.89
N LYS A 251 -26.58 9.04 12.94
CA LYS A 251 -26.67 10.49 13.17
C LYS A 251 -27.77 10.81 14.17
N ASP A 252 -28.94 10.18 14.04
CA ASP A 252 -30.07 10.37 14.96
C ASP A 252 -29.72 9.88 16.38
N GLU A 253 -28.99 8.77 16.50
CA GLU A 253 -28.48 8.25 17.78
C GLU A 253 -27.49 9.22 18.44
N ILE A 254 -26.57 9.81 17.67
CA ILE A 254 -25.61 10.81 18.15
C ILE A 254 -26.33 12.06 18.68
N GLU A 255 -27.35 12.55 17.99
CA GLU A 255 -28.11 13.72 18.45
C GLU A 255 -28.89 13.43 19.73
N LYS A 256 -29.44 12.22 19.89
CA LYS A 256 -30.05 11.79 21.15
C LYS A 256 -29.06 11.76 22.31
N LEU A 257 -27.89 11.18 22.11
CA LEU A 257 -26.82 11.13 23.13
C LEU A 257 -26.32 12.53 23.51
N LYS A 258 -26.23 13.46 22.55
CA LYS A 258 -25.88 14.86 22.83
C LYS A 258 -26.90 15.54 23.75
N ALA A 259 -28.19 15.28 23.54
CA ALA A 259 -29.25 15.81 24.40
C ALA A 259 -29.14 15.26 25.83
N GLU A 260 -28.94 13.94 25.98
CA GLU A 260 -28.75 13.29 27.29
C GLU A 260 -27.52 13.82 28.03
N ILE A 261 -26.40 14.04 27.33
CA ILE A 261 -25.20 14.68 27.89
C ILE A 261 -25.50 16.12 28.36
N GLY A 262 -26.34 16.86 27.64
CA GLY A 262 -26.78 18.20 28.00
C GLY A 262 -27.53 18.22 29.34
N GLU A 263 -28.46 17.28 29.54
CA GLU A 263 -29.21 17.14 30.80
C GLU A 263 -28.30 16.81 31.97
N VAL A 264 -27.39 15.85 31.80
CA VAL A 264 -26.43 15.46 32.86
C VAL A 264 -25.52 16.63 33.25
N LYS A 265 -25.11 17.47 32.29
CA LYS A 265 -24.32 18.68 32.57
C LYS A 265 -25.14 19.70 33.39
N ALA A 266 -26.41 19.89 33.07
CA ALA A 266 -27.28 20.80 33.81
C ALA A 266 -27.48 20.34 35.27
N ASP A 267 -27.67 19.04 35.50
CA ASP A 267 -27.80 18.47 36.84
C ASP A 267 -26.50 18.58 37.67
N LYS A 268 -25.34 18.36 37.04
CA LYS A 268 -24.04 18.59 37.70
C LYS A 268 -23.87 20.05 38.11
N LEU A 269 -24.25 21.01 37.25
CA LEU A 269 -24.17 22.44 37.56
C LEU A 269 -25.07 22.81 38.74
N LYS A 270 -26.29 22.26 38.79
CA LYS A 270 -27.22 22.44 39.90
C LYS A 270 -26.65 21.92 41.22
N LYS A 271 -26.03 20.74 41.20
CA LYS A 271 -25.40 20.13 42.37
C LYS A 271 -24.16 20.90 42.84
N ALA A 272 -23.34 21.39 41.91
CA ALA A 272 -22.19 22.23 42.20
C ALA A 272 -22.60 23.54 42.90
N ASN A 273 -23.68 24.17 42.43
CA ASN A 273 -24.21 25.38 43.06
C ASN A 273 -24.78 25.12 44.47
N GLN A 274 -25.43 23.98 44.71
CA GLN A 274 -25.87 23.58 46.05
C GLN A 274 -24.69 23.40 47.01
N LEU A 275 -23.66 22.65 46.58
CA LEU A 275 -22.45 22.45 47.36
C LEU A 275 -21.76 23.77 47.68
N LYS A 276 -21.65 24.68 46.71
CA LYS A 276 -21.08 26.02 46.91
C LYS A 276 -21.80 26.77 48.03
N ASN A 277 -23.13 26.83 47.98
CA ASN A 277 -23.94 27.48 49.01
C ASN A 277 -23.76 26.86 50.41
N GLU A 278 -23.64 25.53 50.51
CA GLU A 278 -23.39 24.84 51.78
C GLU A 278 -22.01 25.19 52.37
N THR A 279 -20.97 25.22 51.53
CA THR A 279 -19.63 25.67 51.94
C THR A 279 -19.62 27.12 52.40
N ASP A 280 -20.30 28.03 51.70
CA ASP A 280 -20.37 29.44 52.08
C ASP A 280 -21.08 29.63 53.43
N LEU A 281 -22.15 28.85 53.68
CA LEU A 281 -22.83 28.85 54.98
C LEU A 281 -21.92 28.33 56.10
N ARG A 282 -21.17 27.25 55.84
CA ARG A 282 -20.22 26.67 56.80
C ARG A 282 -19.06 27.62 57.09
N LYS A 283 -18.57 28.35 56.08
CA LYS A 283 -17.54 29.38 56.24
C LYS A 283 -18.01 30.50 57.17
N LYS A 284 -19.22 31.03 56.94
CA LYS A 284 -19.80 32.07 57.83
C LYS A 284 -19.94 31.59 59.28
N GLN A 285 -20.33 30.33 59.48
CA GLN A 285 -20.42 29.76 60.82
C GLN A 285 -19.04 29.65 61.50
N LEU A 286 -18.01 29.26 60.76
CA LEU A 286 -16.64 29.18 61.27
C LEU A 286 -16.07 30.58 61.60
N GLU A 287 -16.33 31.58 60.76
CA GLU A 287 -15.96 32.98 61.03
C GLU A 287 -16.59 33.49 62.32
N LYS A 288 -17.88 33.21 62.54
CA LYS A 288 -18.58 33.57 63.79
C LYS A 288 -17.98 32.88 65.02
N ASN A 289 -17.64 31.58 64.89
CA ASN A 289 -16.99 30.84 65.97
C ASN A 289 -15.60 31.39 66.27
N HIS A 290 -14.85 31.80 65.24
CA HIS A 290 -13.52 32.40 65.39
C HIS A 290 -13.59 33.74 66.11
N GLU A 291 -14.52 34.63 65.74
CA GLU A 291 -14.65 35.93 66.41
C GLU A 291 -15.04 35.77 67.89
N SER A 292 -15.90 34.78 68.20
CA SER A 292 -16.26 34.45 69.58
C SER A 292 -15.07 33.93 70.39
N ALA A 293 -14.20 33.11 69.78
CA ALA A 293 -12.98 32.61 70.41
C ALA A 293 -11.95 33.73 70.65
N LYS A 294 -11.84 34.67 69.71
CA LYS A 294 -11.00 35.86 69.81
C LYS A 294 -11.44 36.78 70.94
N GLU A 295 -12.75 37.01 71.10
CA GLU A 295 -13.28 37.74 72.26
C GLU A 295 -12.94 37.05 73.59
N ARG A 296 -13.01 35.72 73.66
CA ARG A 296 -12.64 34.96 74.86
C ARG A 296 -11.16 35.12 75.21
N LEU A 297 -10.28 34.98 74.22
CA LEU A 297 -8.84 35.14 74.38
C LEU A 297 -8.46 36.57 74.77
N ASN A 298 -9.14 37.58 74.22
CA ASN A 298 -8.92 38.97 74.62
C ASN A 298 -9.29 39.20 76.10
N LYS A 299 -10.38 38.59 76.59
CA LYS A 299 -10.73 38.66 78.02
C LYS A 299 -9.71 37.97 78.93
N GLU A 300 -9.13 36.84 78.49
CA GLU A 300 -8.03 36.19 79.20
C GLU A 300 -6.77 37.06 79.21
N LEU A 301 -6.45 37.68 78.08
CA LEU A 301 -5.33 38.62 77.95
C LEU A 301 -5.49 39.80 78.91
N ASP A 302 -6.69 40.37 79.04
CA ASP A 302 -6.95 41.48 79.94
C ASP A 302 -6.83 41.07 81.42
N LYS A 303 -7.26 39.85 81.78
CA LYS A 303 -6.98 39.29 83.13
C LYS A 303 -5.49 39.13 83.41
N LEU A 304 -4.74 38.56 82.46
CA LEU A 304 -3.30 38.40 82.56
C LEU A 304 -2.58 39.77 82.68
N LYS A 305 -3.07 40.80 82.00
CA LYS A 305 -2.58 42.18 82.16
C LYS A 305 -2.86 42.75 83.54
N GLU A 306 -4.03 42.49 84.13
CA GLU A 306 -4.33 42.89 85.51
C GLU A 306 -3.42 42.17 86.52
N GLU A 307 -3.17 40.87 86.35
CA GLU A 307 -2.22 40.12 87.18
C GLU A 307 -0.78 40.65 87.01
N PHE A 308 -0.38 40.95 85.78
CA PHE A 308 0.91 41.56 85.50
C PHE A 308 1.05 42.96 86.15
N ASN A 309 -0.01 43.78 86.13
CA ASN A 309 -0.01 45.07 86.81
C ASN A 309 0.11 44.92 88.34
N LYS A 310 -0.50 43.90 88.94
CA LYS A 310 -0.28 43.60 90.37
C LYS A 310 1.18 43.25 90.66
N LEU A 311 1.79 42.41 89.82
CA LEU A 311 3.21 42.07 89.92
C LEU A 311 4.10 43.32 89.72
N GLN A 312 3.75 44.24 88.81
CA GLN A 312 4.47 45.51 88.67
C GLN A 312 4.40 46.37 89.94
N VAL A 313 3.28 46.41 90.65
CA VAL A 313 3.17 47.14 91.93
C VAL A 313 4.05 46.50 92.99
N GLU A 314 4.11 45.17 93.07
CA GLU A 314 5.02 44.44 93.98
C GLU A 314 6.50 44.72 93.65
N HIS A 315 6.86 44.73 92.36
CA HIS A 315 8.19 45.13 91.91
C HIS A 315 8.48 46.62 92.17
N ALA A 316 7.50 47.52 92.08
CA ALA A 316 7.69 48.94 92.40
C ALA A 316 7.99 49.18 93.90
N THR A 317 7.46 48.33 94.80
CA THR A 317 7.83 48.32 96.23
C THR A 317 9.25 47.81 96.48
N GLU A 318 9.78 46.92 95.63
CA GLU A 318 11.21 46.55 95.66
C GLU A 318 12.10 47.65 95.05
N GLU A 319 11.63 48.30 93.98
CA GLU A 319 12.35 49.37 93.31
C GLU A 319 12.47 50.64 94.17
N THR A 320 11.49 50.93 95.06
CA THR A 320 11.58 52.05 96.02
C THR A 320 12.68 51.83 97.07
N LYS A 321 12.99 50.58 97.43
CA LYS A 321 14.15 50.23 98.27
C LYS A 321 15.48 50.46 97.54
N LEU A 322 15.50 50.29 96.21
CA LEU A 322 16.66 50.54 95.36
C LEU A 322 16.83 52.02 94.99
N LYS A 323 15.72 52.79 94.90
CA LYS A 323 15.71 54.23 94.62
C LYS A 323 16.20 55.08 95.79
N GLN A 324 16.11 54.62 97.04
CA GLN A 324 16.80 55.27 98.18
C GLN A 324 18.33 55.27 98.04
N LYS A 325 18.92 54.39 97.22
CA LYS A 325 20.36 54.37 96.91
C LYS A 325 20.78 55.24 95.71
N LYS A 326 19.83 55.76 94.92
CA LYS A 326 20.10 56.47 93.65
C LYS A 326 19.96 58.00 93.76
N VAL A 327 19.38 58.52 94.83
CA VAL A 327 19.16 59.97 95.06
C VAL A 327 20.47 60.77 95.19
N THR A 328 21.62 60.10 95.31
CA THR A 328 22.95 60.73 95.25
C THR A 328 23.39 61.17 93.84
N SER A 329 22.63 60.82 92.79
CA SER A 329 22.98 61.16 91.39
C SER A 329 21.91 62.01 90.71
N GLN A 330 21.17 62.77 91.51
CA GLN A 330 20.49 63.96 91.06
C GLN A 330 21.56 65.05 90.80
N ASN A 331 21.39 65.85 89.74
CA ASN A 331 22.04 67.16 89.45
C ASN A 331 22.80 67.24 88.11
N GLY A 332 22.09 67.03 87.00
CA GLY A 332 22.61 67.34 85.66
C GLY A 332 21.53 67.37 84.56
N LEU A 333 20.27 67.68 84.91
CA LEU A 333 19.12 67.60 84.00
C LEU A 333 18.91 68.89 83.18
N GLU A 334 19.80 69.88 83.30
CA GLU A 334 19.58 71.20 82.70
C GLU A 334 20.22 71.39 81.31
N ASP A 335 21.08 70.46 80.87
CA ASP A 335 21.65 70.47 79.50
C ASP A 335 20.78 69.74 78.45
N ASN A 336 19.81 68.93 78.90
CA ASN A 336 18.98 68.10 78.01
C ASN A 336 17.99 68.89 77.15
N ILE A 337 17.71 70.15 77.52
CA ILE A 337 16.73 70.97 76.80
C ILE A 337 17.32 71.57 75.51
N LYS A 338 18.66 71.66 75.37
CA LYS A 338 19.31 72.09 74.12
C LYS A 338 19.51 70.96 73.08
N GLN A 339 19.37 69.70 73.50
CA GLN A 339 19.46 68.53 72.62
C GLN A 339 18.16 68.30 71.83
N TYR A 340 17.04 68.83 72.32
CA TYR A 340 15.72 68.62 71.74
C TYR A 340 15.57 69.33 70.39
N ASP A 341 16.17 70.52 70.24
CA ASP A 341 16.05 71.32 69.02
C ASP A 341 16.87 70.75 67.84
N VAL A 342 17.97 70.05 68.11
CA VAL A 342 18.75 69.30 67.09
C VAL A 342 18.00 68.06 66.60
N THR A 343 17.21 67.44 67.47
CA THR A 343 16.45 66.21 67.18
C THR A 343 15.33 66.45 66.16
N MET A 344 14.76 67.66 66.13
CA MET A 344 13.67 68.01 65.20
C MET A 344 14.14 68.18 63.74
N GLU A 345 15.38 68.61 63.50
CA GLU A 345 15.95 68.67 62.15
C GLU A 345 16.29 67.27 61.60
N GLU A 346 16.73 66.35 62.45
CA GLU A 346 16.97 64.95 62.09
C GLU A 346 15.66 64.22 61.71
N LEU A 347 14.57 64.49 62.42
CA LEU A 347 13.24 63.91 62.13
C LEU A 347 12.67 64.39 60.79
N HIS A 348 12.95 65.63 60.38
CA HIS A 348 12.55 66.15 59.07
C HIS A 348 13.29 65.46 57.92
N LYS A 349 14.54 65.03 58.14
CA LYS A 349 15.32 64.26 57.18
C LYS A 349 14.83 62.82 57.07
N ILE A 350 14.53 62.17 58.20
CA ILE A 350 13.95 60.82 58.26
C ILE A 350 12.58 60.76 57.57
N LYS A 351 11.74 61.80 57.73
CA LYS A 351 10.44 61.87 57.05
C LYS A 351 10.58 61.85 55.53
N LYS A 352 11.57 62.57 54.99
CA LYS A 352 11.81 62.62 53.55
C LYS A 352 12.32 61.27 53.02
N ASP A 353 13.22 60.62 53.75
CA ASP A 353 13.74 59.30 53.38
C ASP A 353 12.62 58.22 53.41
N LEU A 354 11.68 58.33 54.36
CA LEU A 354 10.50 57.44 54.43
C LEU A 354 9.48 57.69 53.30
N GLU A 355 9.33 58.94 52.85
CA GLU A 355 8.47 59.27 51.70
C GLU A 355 9.05 58.71 50.39
N ASP A 356 10.38 58.71 50.24
CA ASP A 356 11.08 58.11 49.09
C ASP A 356 11.04 56.56 49.14
N GLU A 357 11.16 55.93 50.32
CA GLU A 357 10.95 54.49 50.47
C GLU A 357 9.50 54.07 50.17
N LEU A 358 8.50 54.86 50.59
CA LEU A 358 7.10 54.59 50.30
C LEU A 358 6.82 54.61 48.78
N SER A 359 7.49 55.49 48.03
CA SER A 359 7.39 55.53 46.57
C SER A 359 7.95 54.26 45.93
N LYS A 360 9.11 53.77 46.39
CA LYS A 360 9.70 52.51 45.91
C LYS A 360 8.82 51.29 46.23
N ILE A 361 8.30 51.22 47.45
CA ILE A 361 7.43 50.10 47.87
C ILE A 361 6.12 50.08 47.04
N LYS A 362 5.61 51.24 46.62
CA LYS A 362 4.45 51.32 45.73
C LYS A 362 4.75 50.80 44.33
N GLU A 363 5.90 51.14 43.75
CA GLU A 363 6.34 50.62 42.45
C GLU A 363 6.55 49.10 42.50
N GLU A 364 7.20 48.58 43.56
CA GLU A 364 7.36 47.14 43.79
C GLU A 364 6.03 46.43 43.97
N SER A 365 5.06 47.05 44.66
CA SER A 365 3.72 46.48 44.85
C SER A 365 2.91 46.41 43.55
N GLU A 366 3.11 47.32 42.58
CA GLU A 366 2.45 47.24 41.28
C GLU A 366 3.09 46.15 40.40
N SER A 367 4.43 46.05 40.40
CA SER A 367 5.14 44.93 39.74
C SER A 367 4.70 43.57 40.29
N LEU A 368 4.60 43.43 41.62
CA LEU A 368 4.16 42.17 42.23
C LEU A 368 2.71 41.81 41.90
N LYS A 369 1.84 42.79 41.65
CA LYS A 369 0.44 42.52 41.23
C LYS A 369 0.37 41.98 39.81
N GLU A 370 1.20 42.46 38.90
CA GLU A 370 1.28 41.90 37.54
C GLU A 370 1.85 40.48 37.55
N ASP A 371 2.86 40.20 38.39
CA ASP A 371 3.43 38.86 38.49
C ASP A 371 2.47 37.89 39.20
N LEU A 372 1.70 38.34 40.20
CA LEU A 372 0.62 37.54 40.78
C LEU A 372 -0.48 37.19 39.76
N ALA A 373 -0.83 38.13 38.87
CA ALA A 373 -1.80 37.86 37.82
C ALA A 373 -1.30 36.79 36.82
N LYS A 374 -0.01 36.81 36.46
CA LYS A 374 0.60 35.77 35.63
C LYS A 374 0.61 34.40 36.33
N VAL A 375 0.94 34.38 37.63
CA VAL A 375 0.92 33.15 38.43
C VAL A 375 -0.50 32.60 38.55
N ASP A 376 -1.52 33.43 38.72
CA ASP A 376 -2.92 33.00 38.78
C ASP A 376 -3.42 32.42 37.43
N ASP A 377 -2.95 32.98 36.30
CA ASP A 377 -3.23 32.46 34.96
C ASP A 377 -2.52 31.11 34.71
N GLU A 378 -1.25 30.98 35.11
CA GLU A 378 -0.51 29.72 35.06
C GLU A 378 -1.16 28.64 35.92
N LYS A 379 -1.62 29.01 37.12
CA LYS A 379 -2.30 28.09 38.05
C LYS A 379 -3.67 27.65 37.55
N SER A 380 -4.36 28.53 36.80
CA SER A 380 -5.61 28.18 36.12
C SER A 380 -5.37 27.17 34.99
N ARG A 381 -4.31 27.37 34.20
CA ARG A 381 -3.87 26.44 33.15
C ARG A 381 -3.39 25.10 33.71
N GLU A 382 -2.68 25.10 34.83
CA GLU A 382 -2.25 23.89 35.53
C GLU A 382 -3.47 23.07 36.01
N LYS A 383 -4.51 23.75 36.50
CA LYS A 383 -5.75 23.10 36.94
C LYS A 383 -6.53 22.47 35.79
N GLU A 384 -6.57 23.11 34.62
CA GLU A 384 -7.17 22.54 33.41
C GLU A 384 -6.41 21.30 32.93
N LEU A 385 -5.08 21.37 32.88
CA LEU A 385 -4.21 20.23 32.53
C LEU A 385 -4.36 19.07 33.52
N TYR A 386 -4.53 19.37 34.81
CA TYR A 386 -4.75 18.35 35.84
C TYR A 386 -6.08 17.62 35.68
N GLU A 387 -7.17 18.33 35.37
CA GLU A 387 -8.47 17.70 35.09
C GLU A 387 -8.44 16.88 33.80
N GLU A 388 -7.75 17.34 32.75
CA GLU A 388 -7.56 16.56 31.52
C GLU A 388 -6.74 15.28 31.79
N PHE A 389 -5.66 15.40 32.56
CA PHE A 389 -4.84 14.27 32.98
C PHE A 389 -5.63 13.27 33.81
N LYS A 390 -6.45 13.73 34.76
CA LYS A 390 -7.30 12.88 35.60
C LYS A 390 -8.31 12.09 34.76
N LEU A 391 -8.94 12.73 33.77
CA LEU A 391 -9.91 12.08 32.89
C LEU A 391 -9.24 11.02 31.99
N LYS A 392 -8.05 11.33 31.45
CA LYS A 392 -7.22 10.36 30.71
C LYS A 392 -6.75 9.21 31.60
N LYS A 393 -6.39 9.49 32.85
CA LYS A 393 -5.99 8.47 33.84
C LYS A 393 -7.15 7.55 34.20
N GLU A 394 -8.35 8.07 34.46
CA GLU A 394 -9.55 7.25 34.72
C GLU A 394 -9.91 6.36 33.51
N GLN A 395 -9.83 6.90 32.29
CA GLN A 395 -10.02 6.11 31.06
C GLN A 395 -8.96 5.00 30.91
N TRP A 396 -7.71 5.34 31.19
CA TRP A 396 -6.61 4.38 31.18
C TRP A 396 -6.79 3.30 32.25
N GLU A 397 -7.20 3.64 33.48
CA GLU A 397 -7.46 2.68 34.56
C GLU A 397 -8.65 1.75 34.27
N ILE A 398 -9.73 2.27 33.65
CA ILE A 398 -10.86 1.44 33.20
C ILE A 398 -10.42 0.47 32.10
N GLN A 399 -9.66 0.95 31.13
CA GLN A 399 -9.08 0.13 30.07
C GLN A 399 -8.15 -0.92 30.67
N GLU A 400 -7.26 -0.55 31.59
CA GLU A 400 -6.31 -1.44 32.23
C GLU A 400 -7.01 -2.50 33.11
N ARG A 401 -8.09 -2.14 33.82
CA ARG A 401 -8.89 -3.08 34.61
C ARG A 401 -9.60 -4.10 33.70
N ARG A 402 -10.21 -3.66 32.60
CA ARG A 402 -10.81 -4.56 31.59
C ARG A 402 -9.76 -5.49 30.94
N LYS A 403 -8.57 -4.95 30.66
CA LYS A 403 -7.43 -5.71 30.12
C LYS A 403 -6.93 -6.77 31.11
N LYS A 404 -6.81 -6.42 32.40
CA LYS A 404 -6.45 -7.35 33.48
C LYS A 404 -7.52 -8.43 33.71
N GLU A 405 -8.80 -8.07 33.65
CA GLU A 405 -9.92 -9.03 33.76
C GLU A 405 -9.99 -9.98 32.55
N ALA A 406 -9.73 -9.49 31.33
CA ALA A 406 -9.61 -10.32 30.14
C ALA A 406 -8.40 -11.28 30.24
N SER A 407 -7.21 -10.78 30.63
CA SER A 407 -6.01 -11.60 30.80
C SER A 407 -6.14 -12.68 31.88
N ARG A 408 -6.92 -12.46 32.95
CA ARG A 408 -7.15 -13.47 34.01
C ARG A 408 -7.94 -14.71 33.56
N CYS A 409 -8.66 -14.61 32.44
CA CYS A 409 -9.49 -15.68 31.89
C CYS A 409 -8.88 -16.36 30.66
N ILE A 410 -7.62 -16.03 30.33
CA ILE A 410 -6.92 -16.43 29.10
C ILE A 410 -5.62 -17.09 29.52
N LEU A 411 -5.37 -18.30 29.00
CA LEU A 411 -4.23 -19.11 29.40
C LEU A 411 -3.08 -18.91 28.42
N ASN A 412 -1.87 -18.69 28.93
CA ASN A 412 -0.66 -18.77 28.14
C ASN A 412 0.33 -19.77 28.75
N TYR A 413 1.23 -20.27 27.91
CA TYR A 413 2.28 -21.19 28.30
C TYR A 413 3.51 -20.94 27.46
N LEU A 414 4.67 -20.84 28.11
CA LEU A 414 5.97 -20.75 27.45
C LEU A 414 6.83 -21.91 27.93
N VAL A 415 7.28 -22.78 27.02
CA VAL A 415 8.30 -23.78 27.36
C VAL A 415 9.39 -23.91 26.32
N GLN A 416 10.60 -24.00 26.87
CA GLN A 416 11.81 -24.23 26.13
C GLN A 416 11.96 -25.71 25.74
N LYS A 417 12.24 -25.96 24.47
CA LYS A 417 12.57 -27.26 23.89
C LYS A 417 13.65 -27.13 22.82
N LYS A 418 14.86 -27.68 23.10
CA LYS A 418 15.94 -27.90 22.13
C LYS A 418 16.07 -26.79 21.05
N GLY A 419 16.37 -25.56 21.47
CA GLY A 419 16.57 -24.42 20.55
C GLY A 419 15.31 -23.71 20.05
N TRP A 420 14.13 -24.13 20.52
CA TRP A 420 12.84 -23.44 20.33
C TRP A 420 12.19 -23.16 21.68
N ASP A 421 11.64 -21.98 21.87
CA ASP A 421 10.60 -21.76 22.86
C ASP A 421 9.23 -21.99 22.23
N ILE A 422 8.25 -22.45 22.99
CA ILE A 422 6.90 -22.70 22.49
C ILE A 422 5.92 -21.88 23.29
N LEU A 423 5.27 -20.93 22.61
CA LEU A 423 4.24 -20.07 23.18
C LEU A 423 2.86 -20.56 22.76
N LYS A 424 2.04 -20.95 23.72
CA LYS A 424 0.62 -21.23 23.51
C LYS A 424 -0.21 -20.11 24.11
N ILE A 425 -1.19 -19.60 23.38
CA ILE A 425 -2.16 -18.61 23.84
C ILE A 425 -3.56 -19.12 23.52
N HIS A 426 -4.44 -19.14 24.52
CA HIS A 426 -5.84 -19.55 24.37
C HIS A 426 -6.79 -18.46 24.90
N THR A 427 -7.57 -17.84 24.01
CA THR A 427 -8.49 -16.75 24.36
C THR A 427 -9.92 -17.21 24.63
N ASN A 428 -10.61 -16.52 25.55
CA ASN A 428 -11.92 -16.91 26.04
C ASN A 428 -13.05 -16.25 25.22
N LYS A 429 -13.96 -17.09 24.69
CA LYS A 429 -15.13 -16.69 23.89
C LYS A 429 -16.13 -15.76 24.56
N GLN A 430 -16.06 -15.60 25.89
CA GLN A 430 -16.95 -14.70 26.64
C GLN A 430 -16.67 -13.21 26.34
N PHE A 431 -15.46 -12.90 25.85
CA PHE A 431 -15.05 -11.54 25.51
C PHE A 431 -15.17 -11.29 24.01
N SER A 432 -15.32 -10.02 23.63
CA SER A 432 -15.36 -9.64 22.22
C SER A 432 -14.05 -10.00 21.51
N ASP A 433 -14.11 -10.25 20.20
CA ASP A 433 -12.95 -10.63 19.40
C ASP A 433 -11.80 -9.61 19.51
N SER A 434 -12.13 -8.31 19.62
CA SER A 434 -11.14 -7.25 19.83
C SER A 434 -10.48 -7.32 21.21
N GLU A 435 -11.22 -7.64 22.25
CA GLU A 435 -10.67 -7.82 23.60
C GLU A 435 -9.78 -9.07 23.66
N GLN A 436 -10.18 -10.15 22.99
CA GLN A 436 -9.40 -11.38 22.88
C GLN A 436 -8.06 -11.13 22.18
N LEU A 437 -8.06 -10.45 21.02
CA LEU A 437 -6.82 -10.09 20.30
C LEU A 437 -5.92 -9.18 21.12
N PHE A 438 -6.50 -8.16 21.76
CA PHE A 438 -5.74 -7.24 22.59
C PHE A 438 -5.08 -7.97 23.79
N ALA A 439 -5.82 -8.86 24.45
CA ALA A 439 -5.29 -9.65 25.55
C ALA A 439 -4.23 -10.67 25.11
N ALA A 440 -4.37 -11.26 23.92
CA ALA A 440 -3.34 -12.15 23.35
C ALA A 440 -1.99 -11.43 23.21
N GLY A 441 -1.98 -10.18 22.73
CA GLY A 441 -0.76 -9.36 22.67
C GLY A 441 -0.14 -9.07 24.05
N ILE A 442 -0.96 -8.79 25.06
CA ILE A 442 -0.47 -8.65 26.45
C ILE A 442 0.17 -9.94 26.95
N LEU A 443 -0.46 -11.08 26.68
CA LEU A 443 0.05 -12.36 27.18
C LEU A 443 1.33 -12.80 26.50
N GLU A 444 1.47 -12.56 25.20
CA GLU A 444 2.73 -12.77 24.50
C GLU A 444 3.83 -11.90 25.11
N SER A 445 3.59 -10.59 25.19
CA SER A 445 4.57 -9.64 25.68
C SER A 445 4.97 -9.89 27.13
N THR A 446 4.04 -10.34 27.98
CA THR A 446 4.35 -10.67 29.37
C THR A 446 5.09 -12.00 29.50
N ALA A 447 4.68 -13.04 28.77
CA ALA A 447 5.33 -14.35 28.85
C ALA A 447 6.74 -14.35 28.24
N SER A 448 6.98 -13.52 27.23
CA SER A 448 8.24 -13.49 26.48
C SER A 448 9.00 -12.17 26.65
N PHE A 449 8.75 -11.41 27.72
CA PHE A 449 9.32 -10.07 27.94
C PHE A 449 10.85 -10.04 27.78
N ASP A 450 11.57 -10.88 28.52
CA ASP A 450 13.04 -10.93 28.46
C ASP A 450 13.53 -11.36 27.07
N MET A 451 12.83 -12.30 26.44
CA MET A 451 13.16 -12.77 25.10
C MET A 451 12.94 -11.69 24.02
N ILE A 452 11.89 -10.87 24.16
CA ILE A 452 11.62 -9.73 23.29
C ILE A 452 12.77 -8.72 23.40
N TYR A 453 13.21 -8.44 24.62
CA TYR A 453 14.34 -7.54 24.85
C TYR A 453 15.63 -8.09 24.24
N ASP A 454 15.94 -9.36 24.44
CA ASP A 454 17.12 -10.01 23.87
C ASP A 454 17.07 -10.07 22.34
N ALA A 455 15.92 -10.42 21.76
CA ALA A 455 15.70 -10.40 20.31
C ALA A 455 15.89 -8.99 19.72
N TYR A 456 15.33 -7.97 20.38
CA TYR A 456 15.49 -6.58 19.97
C TYR A 456 16.95 -6.12 20.07
N PHE A 457 17.65 -6.50 21.15
CA PHE A 457 19.07 -6.21 21.31
C PHE A 457 19.91 -6.82 20.17
N ASN A 458 19.70 -8.11 19.89
CA ASN A 458 20.42 -8.79 18.82
C ASN A 458 20.11 -8.19 17.45
N TYR A 459 18.88 -7.76 17.23
CA TYR A 459 18.49 -7.04 16.01
C TYR A 459 19.19 -5.69 15.89
N LEU A 460 19.09 -4.83 16.91
CA LEU A 460 19.62 -3.47 16.88
C LEU A 460 21.13 -3.46 16.66
N TYR A 461 21.86 -4.29 17.39
CA TYR A 461 23.32 -4.33 17.31
C TYR A 461 23.83 -5.25 16.21
N GLY A 462 23.13 -6.34 15.90
CA GLY A 462 23.56 -7.31 14.90
C GLY A 462 23.18 -6.93 13.47
N ILE A 463 22.17 -6.09 13.28
CA ILE A 463 21.67 -5.68 11.96
C ILE A 463 21.74 -4.15 11.76
N LEU A 464 21.27 -3.35 12.72
CA LEU A 464 21.19 -1.89 12.55
C LEU A 464 22.44 -1.12 13.01
N ASN A 465 23.39 -1.76 13.71
CA ASN A 465 24.58 -1.13 14.31
C ASN A 465 24.23 0.12 15.18
N GLY A 466 23.05 0.13 15.81
CA GLY A 466 22.49 1.30 16.50
C GLY A 466 22.69 1.29 18.03
N ASN A 467 22.45 2.43 18.69
CA ASN A 467 22.71 2.64 20.12
C ASN A 467 21.45 2.90 21.00
N ASP A 468 20.24 2.94 20.44
CA ASP A 468 19.02 3.25 21.22
C ASP A 468 18.40 2.00 21.85
N LEU A 469 18.48 1.89 23.18
CA LEU A 469 18.03 0.72 23.95
C LEU A 469 16.55 0.71 24.34
N PHE A 470 15.82 1.82 24.20
CA PHE A 470 14.41 1.86 24.60
C PHE A 470 13.51 1.36 23.47
N LEU A 471 12.57 0.46 23.79
CA LEU A 471 11.57 -0.07 22.87
C LEU A 471 10.26 0.72 23.02
N THR A 472 10.01 1.64 22.11
CA THR A 472 8.75 2.38 21.96
C THR A 472 7.73 1.58 21.16
N PHE A 473 6.47 2.03 21.13
CA PHE A 473 5.44 1.44 20.26
C PHE A 473 5.89 1.40 18.79
N ASP A 474 6.49 2.49 18.32
CA ASP A 474 6.97 2.59 16.93
C ASP A 474 8.07 1.56 16.66
N GLN A 475 9.01 1.36 17.59
CA GLN A 475 10.06 0.34 17.46
C GLN A 475 9.51 -1.09 17.48
N PHE A 476 8.48 -1.38 18.30
CA PHE A 476 7.82 -2.70 18.30
C PHE A 476 7.06 -2.95 17.00
N TYR A 477 6.35 -1.93 16.51
CA TYR A 477 5.68 -1.97 15.22
C TYR A 477 6.68 -2.20 14.08
N TYR A 478 7.84 -1.53 14.11
CA TYR A 478 8.91 -1.74 13.14
C TYR A 478 9.48 -3.17 13.19
N LEU A 479 9.65 -3.74 14.38
CA LEU A 479 10.14 -5.11 14.54
C LEU A 479 9.21 -6.13 13.86
N THR A 480 7.90 -6.01 14.11
CA THR A 480 6.88 -6.84 13.46
C THR A 480 6.81 -6.58 11.95
N ASN A 481 6.87 -5.31 11.52
CA ASN A 481 6.72 -4.88 10.13
C ASN A 481 8.04 -4.89 9.33
N MET A 482 9.10 -5.52 9.86
CA MET A 482 10.45 -5.41 9.31
C MET A 482 10.56 -5.93 7.87
N GLY A 483 9.82 -7.00 7.53
CA GLY A 483 9.78 -7.52 6.17
C GLY A 483 9.27 -6.49 5.15
N ASP A 484 8.21 -5.75 5.51
CA ASP A 484 7.70 -4.65 4.68
C ASP A 484 8.67 -3.45 4.67
N LEU A 485 9.33 -3.18 5.79
CA LEU A 485 10.31 -2.10 5.90
C LEU A 485 11.53 -2.29 5.00
N GLU A 486 11.88 -3.51 4.61
CA GLU A 486 13.00 -3.74 3.69
C GLU A 486 12.75 -3.11 2.31
N ASP A 487 11.54 -3.27 1.76
CA ASP A 487 11.15 -2.62 0.51
C ASP A 487 10.98 -1.10 0.71
N ILE A 488 10.36 -0.67 1.80
CA ILE A 488 10.10 0.75 2.08
C ILE A 488 11.41 1.52 2.27
N VAL A 489 12.34 1.01 3.10
CA VAL A 489 13.63 1.64 3.37
C VAL A 489 14.47 1.67 2.10
N ASN A 490 14.47 0.60 1.31
CA ASN A 490 15.15 0.57 0.01
C ASN A 490 14.54 1.58 -0.98
N ALA A 491 13.22 1.78 -0.97
CA ALA A 491 12.54 2.81 -1.76
C ALA A 491 13.01 4.23 -1.38
N PHE A 492 13.05 4.53 -0.08
CA PHE A 492 13.54 5.83 0.41
C PHE A 492 15.03 6.05 0.11
N LYS A 493 15.86 5.01 0.26
CA LYS A 493 17.31 5.07 -0.01
C LYS A 493 17.65 4.96 -1.49
N LYS A 494 16.68 4.59 -2.34
CA LYS A 494 16.87 4.24 -3.76
C LYS A 494 17.96 3.19 -3.95
N THR A 495 17.91 2.13 -3.15
CA THR A 495 18.87 1.01 -3.18
C THR A 495 18.20 -0.28 -3.63
N ASN A 496 18.96 -1.17 -4.26
CA ASN A 496 18.55 -2.52 -4.65
C ASN A 496 19.20 -3.59 -3.75
N LYS A 497 19.42 -3.26 -2.47
CA LYS A 497 20.03 -4.24 -1.54
C LYS A 497 19.09 -5.42 -1.38
N THR A 498 19.56 -6.58 -1.80
CA THR A 498 18.87 -7.87 -1.69
C THR A 498 19.42 -8.63 -0.51
N GLN A 499 18.57 -8.97 0.46
CA GLN A 499 18.95 -9.80 1.60
C GLN A 499 17.76 -10.59 2.09
N GLN A 500 17.42 -11.66 1.38
CA GLN A 500 16.66 -12.77 1.94
C GLN A 500 16.71 -13.97 1.00
N ASN A 501 16.98 -15.14 1.58
CA ASN A 501 16.91 -16.41 0.90
C ASN A 501 16.14 -17.37 1.82
N CYS A 502 15.15 -18.08 1.32
CA CYS A 502 14.41 -19.11 2.03
C CYS A 502 14.10 -20.22 1.03
N ASN A 503 13.77 -21.41 1.54
CA ASN A 503 13.38 -22.53 0.71
C ASN A 503 12.06 -23.12 1.23
N ALA A 504 11.07 -23.26 0.36
CA ALA A 504 9.85 -24.03 0.62
C ALA A 504 9.76 -25.22 -0.31
N TYR A 505 9.27 -26.35 0.19
CA TYR A 505 9.26 -27.62 -0.52
C TYR A 505 7.97 -28.39 -0.20
N VAL A 506 7.24 -28.79 -1.23
CA VAL A 506 6.04 -29.61 -1.12
C VAL A 506 6.27 -30.91 -1.88
N LYS A 507 6.13 -32.03 -1.19
CA LYS A 507 6.45 -33.36 -1.71
C LYS A 507 5.24 -34.25 -1.63
N ILE A 508 4.83 -34.83 -2.76
CA ILE A 508 3.90 -35.95 -2.76
C ILE A 508 4.69 -37.26 -2.75
N THR A 509 4.29 -38.16 -1.87
CA THR A 509 4.83 -39.51 -1.72
C THR A 509 3.68 -40.50 -1.87
N PRO A 510 3.96 -41.81 -2.03
CA PRO A 510 2.90 -42.82 -2.03
C PRO A 510 2.04 -42.82 -0.76
N GLU A 511 2.61 -42.35 0.36
CA GLU A 511 1.99 -42.42 1.69
C GLU A 511 1.33 -41.09 2.11
N ASP A 512 1.91 -39.95 1.73
CA ASP A 512 1.45 -38.64 2.21
C ASP A 512 1.83 -37.45 1.30
N LEU A 513 1.22 -36.30 1.56
CA LEU A 513 1.64 -34.97 1.13
C LEU A 513 2.40 -34.29 2.27
N ILE A 514 3.61 -33.81 2.00
CA ILE A 514 4.53 -33.30 3.02
C ILE A 514 4.96 -31.88 2.63
N CYS A 515 4.90 -30.96 3.58
CA CYS A 515 5.36 -29.57 3.43
C CYS A 515 6.58 -29.35 4.31
N GLY A 516 7.65 -28.81 3.73
CA GLY A 516 8.89 -28.44 4.42
C GLY A 516 9.28 -27.00 4.12
N HIS A 517 9.78 -26.28 5.12
CA HIS A 517 10.26 -24.91 4.98
C HIS A 517 11.55 -24.69 5.78
N SER A 518 12.49 -23.95 5.20
CA SER A 518 13.78 -23.59 5.80
C SER A 518 14.05 -22.10 5.57
N THR A 519 14.18 -21.36 6.66
CA THR A 519 14.42 -19.92 6.64
C THR A 519 15.91 -19.64 6.61
N PHE A 520 16.39 -18.75 5.72
CA PHE A 520 17.77 -18.28 5.79
C PHE A 520 17.83 -16.85 6.28
N ASN A 521 18.66 -16.62 7.29
CA ASN A 521 18.75 -15.31 7.91
C ASN A 521 20.11 -15.11 8.58
N ASN A 522 20.32 -13.89 9.11
CA ASN A 522 21.44 -13.60 9.99
C ASN A 522 21.33 -14.45 11.27
N TYR A 523 22.45 -14.99 11.74
CA TYR A 523 22.46 -15.87 12.92
C TYR A 523 22.07 -15.11 14.21
N SER A 524 22.21 -13.79 14.25
CA SER A 524 21.71 -12.93 15.34
C SER A 524 20.18 -12.95 15.47
N LEU A 525 19.45 -13.57 14.52
CA LEU A 525 17.99 -13.77 14.58
C LEU A 525 17.57 -15.20 14.95
N MET A 526 18.50 -16.03 15.46
CA MET A 526 18.23 -17.42 15.88
C MET A 526 17.62 -17.56 17.28
N LEU A 527 17.12 -16.49 17.89
CA LEU A 527 16.28 -16.59 19.09
C LEU A 527 14.84 -16.90 18.67
N ARG A 528 14.43 -18.17 18.78
CA ARG A 528 13.24 -18.69 18.10
C ARG A 528 12.11 -19.05 19.06
N ILE A 529 10.89 -18.73 18.65
CA ILE A 529 9.67 -19.11 19.35
C ILE A 529 8.66 -19.68 18.37
N TYR A 530 8.09 -20.84 18.66
CA TYR A 530 6.98 -21.43 17.93
C TYR A 530 5.68 -21.03 18.61
N LYS A 531 4.78 -20.35 17.90
CA LYS A 531 3.55 -19.79 18.48
C LYS A 531 2.36 -20.63 18.08
N TYR A 532 1.50 -20.95 19.04
CA TYR A 532 0.17 -21.51 18.86
C TYR A 532 -0.83 -20.52 19.44
N ILE A 533 -1.60 -19.88 18.58
CA ILE A 533 -2.61 -18.91 18.98
C ILE A 533 -3.99 -19.49 18.65
N GLU A 534 -4.74 -19.82 19.69
CA GLU A 534 -6.12 -20.27 19.59
C GLU A 534 -7.05 -19.15 20.06
N ASN A 535 -7.77 -18.59 19.09
CA ASN A 535 -8.73 -17.55 19.36
C ASN A 535 -10.16 -18.07 19.17
N ASN A 536 -10.95 -18.03 20.24
CA ASN A 536 -12.36 -18.38 20.16
C ASN A 536 -13.21 -17.19 19.69
N PHE A 537 -12.99 -16.77 18.44
CA PHE A 537 -13.73 -15.68 17.85
C PHE A 537 -15.21 -16.00 17.67
N SER A 538 -16.04 -15.00 17.95
CA SER A 538 -17.47 -15.03 17.74
C SER A 538 -17.85 -14.75 16.29
N ASN A 539 -16.96 -14.11 15.52
CA ASN A 539 -17.15 -13.84 14.11
C ASN A 539 -17.18 -15.13 13.27
N LYS A 540 -18.32 -15.37 12.59
CA LYS A 540 -18.58 -16.56 11.76
C LYS A 540 -17.81 -16.59 10.45
N ASP A 541 -17.26 -15.46 10.01
CA ASP A 541 -16.44 -15.40 8.80
C ASP A 541 -15.06 -16.03 9.01
N ILE A 542 -14.62 -16.17 10.27
CA ILE A 542 -13.37 -16.82 10.63
C ILE A 542 -13.48 -18.33 10.36
N GLN A 543 -12.54 -18.84 9.57
CA GLN A 543 -12.42 -20.26 9.20
C GLN A 543 -11.31 -20.95 9.99
N SER A 544 -10.30 -20.18 10.40
CA SER A 544 -9.21 -20.68 11.24
C SER A 544 -9.14 -19.89 12.55
N ASN A 545 -9.67 -20.48 13.61
CA ASN A 545 -9.53 -19.97 14.97
C ASN A 545 -8.13 -20.21 15.52
N ASN A 546 -7.47 -21.28 15.06
CA ASN A 546 -6.17 -21.69 15.60
C ASN A 546 -5.13 -21.54 14.50
N GLN A 547 -4.00 -20.94 14.84
CA GLN A 547 -2.86 -20.74 13.96
C GLN A 547 -1.59 -21.12 14.71
N SER A 548 -0.80 -22.00 14.11
CA SER A 548 0.49 -22.40 14.67
C SER A 548 1.60 -22.09 13.67
N PHE A 549 2.64 -21.41 14.11
CA PHE A 549 3.67 -20.91 13.22
C PHE A 549 5.04 -20.71 13.90
N SER A 550 6.11 -20.87 13.13
CA SER A 550 7.47 -20.53 13.58
C SER A 550 7.63 -19.02 13.58
N SER A 551 8.29 -18.45 14.59
CA SER A 551 8.37 -17.00 14.78
C SER A 551 9.60 -16.62 15.61
N ARG A 552 9.65 -15.35 16.01
CA ARG A 552 10.61 -14.78 16.97
C ARG A 552 9.87 -14.04 18.07
N PRO A 553 10.50 -13.82 19.24
CA PRO A 553 9.92 -13.01 20.30
C PRO A 553 9.50 -11.63 19.78
N GLY A 554 8.23 -11.26 20.01
CA GLY A 554 7.68 -9.95 19.63
C GLY A 554 7.16 -9.83 18.19
N ASP A 555 7.54 -10.74 17.28
CA ASP A 555 6.98 -10.75 15.92
C ASP A 555 5.51 -11.25 15.95
N LEU A 556 4.53 -10.40 15.66
CA LEU A 556 3.11 -10.82 15.64
C LEU A 556 2.71 -11.65 14.39
N GLN A 557 3.70 -12.19 13.70
CA GLN A 557 3.60 -13.02 12.51
C GLN A 557 4.76 -14.03 12.49
N SER A 558 4.80 -14.89 11.48
CA SER A 558 5.89 -15.85 11.31
C SER A 558 7.16 -15.18 10.79
N LYS A 559 7.06 -14.40 9.71
CA LYS A 559 8.15 -13.71 8.99
C LYS A 559 9.24 -14.67 8.47
N ASP A 560 9.00 -15.97 8.61
CA ASP A 560 9.81 -17.03 8.05
C ASP A 560 9.46 -17.24 6.56
N ASP A 561 8.20 -17.40 6.12
CA ASP A 561 6.96 -17.75 6.86
C ASP A 561 6.61 -19.26 6.80
N PHE A 562 6.10 -19.82 7.90
CA PHE A 562 5.49 -21.17 7.96
C PHE A 562 4.30 -21.21 8.93
N TYR A 563 3.09 -21.45 8.42
CA TYR A 563 1.86 -21.56 9.20
C TYR A 563 1.16 -22.91 8.97
N THR A 564 0.59 -23.44 10.06
CA THR A 564 -0.41 -24.50 10.06
C THR A 564 -1.70 -23.96 10.63
N LEU A 565 -2.80 -24.10 9.89
CA LEU A 565 -4.07 -23.48 10.19
C LEU A 565 -5.11 -24.56 10.55
N SER A 566 -5.98 -24.31 11.54
CA SER A 566 -7.06 -25.24 11.89
C SER A 566 -8.07 -25.43 10.75
N SER A 567 -8.10 -24.53 9.77
CA SER A 567 -8.84 -24.70 8.51
C SER A 567 -8.31 -25.85 7.64
N GLY A 568 -7.16 -26.46 7.98
CA GLY A 568 -6.51 -27.52 7.19
C GLY A 568 -5.60 -26.99 6.08
N ILE A 569 -5.26 -25.70 6.13
CA ILE A 569 -4.36 -25.05 5.18
C ILE A 569 -2.97 -24.90 5.80
N VAL A 570 -1.94 -25.14 5.00
CA VAL A 570 -0.54 -24.84 5.31
C VAL A 570 -0.07 -23.71 4.40
N VAL A 571 0.57 -22.70 4.98
CA VAL A 571 1.02 -21.50 4.26
C VAL A 571 2.51 -21.34 4.48
N MET A 572 3.27 -21.23 3.39
CA MET A 572 4.72 -21.01 3.40
C MET A 572 5.06 -19.95 2.37
N GLU A 573 6.18 -19.25 2.52
CA GLU A 573 6.64 -18.31 1.50
C GLU A 573 8.15 -18.34 1.32
N THR A 574 8.60 -17.81 0.18
CA THR A 574 9.98 -17.34 0.03
C THR A 574 9.99 -15.94 -0.59
N SER A 575 10.84 -15.06 -0.06
CA SER A 575 10.84 -13.65 -0.44
C SER A 575 11.43 -13.43 -1.84
N LEU A 576 10.84 -12.51 -2.59
CA LEU A 576 11.29 -12.10 -3.91
C LEU A 576 12.07 -10.78 -3.80
N ASN A 577 13.21 -10.76 -4.47
CA ASN A 577 14.07 -9.58 -4.57
C ASN A 577 13.54 -8.59 -5.62
N ASN A 578 14.00 -7.34 -5.52
CA ASN A 578 13.75 -6.32 -6.52
C ASN A 578 15.05 -5.70 -7.02
N TYR A 579 15.36 -5.89 -8.30
CA TYR A 579 16.52 -5.27 -8.94
C TYR A 579 16.15 -4.03 -9.76
N ASN A 580 14.85 -3.75 -9.93
CA ASN A 580 14.36 -2.57 -10.63
C ASN A 580 13.88 -1.50 -9.64
N ILE A 581 14.75 -0.52 -9.37
CA ILE A 581 14.46 0.60 -8.46
C ILE A 581 13.22 1.40 -8.89
N SER A 582 12.88 1.40 -10.18
CA SER A 582 11.69 2.10 -10.70
C SER A 582 10.39 1.54 -10.10
N ASN A 583 10.35 0.27 -9.70
CA ASN A 583 9.16 -0.36 -9.12
C ASN A 583 8.74 0.31 -7.80
N TYR A 584 9.67 0.96 -7.09
CA TYR A 584 9.34 1.66 -5.84
C TYR A 584 8.35 2.83 -6.04
N GLN A 585 8.20 3.36 -7.25
CA GLN A 585 7.19 4.37 -7.55
C GLN A 585 5.75 3.85 -7.41
N ASN A 586 5.57 2.53 -7.42
CA ASN A 586 4.27 1.87 -7.30
C ASN A 586 3.87 1.66 -5.84
N LEU A 587 4.73 1.98 -4.87
CA LEU A 587 4.37 1.95 -3.45
C LEU A 587 3.43 3.11 -3.12
N HIS A 588 2.38 2.82 -2.35
CA HIS A 588 1.37 3.81 -1.97
C HIS A 588 0.90 3.60 -0.53
N PHE A 589 0.56 4.70 0.14
CA PHE A 589 0.24 4.70 1.58
C PHE A 589 -1.17 4.21 1.90
N ASP A 590 -2.08 4.23 0.93
CA ASP A 590 -3.46 3.73 1.03
C ASP A 590 -3.53 2.22 0.75
N SER A 591 -2.68 1.48 1.46
CA SER A 591 -2.50 0.02 1.35
C SER A 591 -2.44 -0.65 2.72
N LEU A 592 -2.47 -1.98 2.75
CA LEU A 592 -2.24 -2.80 3.94
C LEU A 592 -0.90 -3.55 3.80
N PRO A 593 0.01 -3.44 4.79
CA PRO A 593 1.24 -4.23 4.85
C PRO A 593 1.00 -5.74 4.70
N CYS A 594 2.00 -6.44 4.15
CA CYS A 594 1.94 -7.87 3.86
C CYS A 594 1.60 -8.70 5.11
N TRP A 595 2.23 -8.39 6.24
CA TRP A 595 2.01 -9.15 7.48
C TRP A 595 0.57 -9.12 7.99
N LEU A 596 -0.14 -7.99 7.81
CA LEU A 596 -1.55 -7.87 8.16
C LEU A 596 -2.43 -8.66 7.19
N ARG A 597 -2.13 -8.58 5.89
CA ARG A 597 -2.87 -9.29 4.85
C ARG A 597 -2.72 -10.81 4.98
N ALA A 598 -1.51 -11.30 5.23
CA ALA A 598 -1.24 -12.71 5.46
C ALA A 598 -1.99 -13.23 6.70
N ASN A 599 -1.93 -12.51 7.83
CA ASN A 599 -2.70 -12.86 9.03
C ASN A 599 -4.21 -12.90 8.78
N LEU A 600 -4.74 -11.92 8.04
CA LEU A 600 -6.16 -11.85 7.70
C LEU A 600 -6.58 -13.02 6.79
N ALA A 601 -5.79 -13.30 5.74
CA ALA A 601 -6.01 -14.43 4.84
C ALA A 601 -5.95 -15.77 5.59
N ASN A 602 -4.97 -15.95 6.48
CA ASN A 602 -4.84 -17.14 7.33
C ASN A 602 -6.08 -17.39 8.21
N ARG A 603 -6.80 -16.34 8.63
CA ARG A 603 -7.99 -16.47 9.48
C ARG A 603 -9.27 -16.70 8.68
N LEU A 604 -9.40 -16.04 7.53
CA LEU A 604 -10.65 -15.98 6.76
C LEU A 604 -10.74 -17.02 5.62
N ALA A 605 -9.62 -17.57 5.17
CA ALA A 605 -9.62 -18.47 4.02
C ALA A 605 -10.22 -19.85 4.34
N LYS A 606 -11.12 -20.31 3.47
CA LYS A 606 -11.73 -21.65 3.53
C LYS A 606 -10.90 -22.72 2.82
N ASN A 607 -10.15 -22.30 1.81
CA ASN A 607 -9.35 -23.14 0.92
C ASN A 607 -8.22 -22.29 0.32
N ALA A 608 -7.32 -22.91 -0.43
CA ALA A 608 -6.14 -22.26 -0.98
C ALA A 608 -6.44 -21.11 -1.97
N SER A 609 -7.48 -21.25 -2.81
CA SER A 609 -7.85 -20.20 -3.78
C SER A 609 -8.51 -19.00 -3.11
N ASP A 610 -9.34 -19.23 -2.09
CA ASP A 610 -9.91 -18.18 -1.25
C ASP A 610 -8.81 -17.39 -0.51
N TRP A 611 -7.77 -18.09 -0.02
CA TRP A 611 -6.61 -17.42 0.59
C TRP A 611 -5.98 -16.42 -0.37
N ALA A 612 -5.72 -16.83 -1.61
CA ALA A 612 -5.16 -15.96 -2.65
C ALA A 612 -6.07 -14.74 -2.91
N HIS A 613 -7.38 -14.95 -3.01
CA HIS A 613 -8.34 -13.89 -3.25
C HIS A 613 -8.43 -12.87 -2.10
N ILE A 614 -8.32 -13.32 -0.84
CA ILE A 614 -8.33 -12.45 0.33
C ILE A 614 -7.00 -11.67 0.42
N PHE A 615 -5.87 -12.37 0.24
CA PHE A 615 -4.53 -11.77 0.31
C PHE A 615 -4.29 -10.69 -0.76
N GLN A 616 -4.94 -10.81 -1.93
CA GLN A 616 -4.88 -9.83 -3.02
C GLN A 616 -5.48 -8.45 -2.67
N LYS A 617 -6.27 -8.32 -1.59
CA LYS A 617 -6.96 -7.06 -1.28
C LYS A 617 -6.01 -6.08 -0.61
N TYR A 618 -6.09 -4.81 -1.03
CA TYR A 618 -5.33 -3.69 -0.44
C TYR A 618 -3.81 -3.91 -0.42
N ARG A 619 -3.25 -4.49 -1.49
CA ARG A 619 -1.80 -4.78 -1.59
C ARG A 619 -0.96 -3.54 -1.37
N SER A 620 0.16 -3.72 -0.68
CA SER A 620 1.16 -2.70 -0.41
C SER A 620 2.31 -2.72 -1.39
N GLY A 621 2.58 -3.86 -2.05
CA GLY A 621 3.80 -4.02 -2.85
C GLY A 621 5.08 -4.06 -1.99
N THR A 622 4.93 -4.38 -0.71
CA THR A 622 6.01 -4.50 0.29
C THR A 622 6.03 -5.91 0.86
N HIS A 623 7.20 -6.37 1.27
CA HIS A 623 7.48 -7.77 1.59
C HIS A 623 7.01 -8.69 0.45
N ASN A 624 7.55 -8.41 -0.73
CA ASN A 624 7.18 -9.06 -1.98
C ASN A 624 7.62 -10.52 -1.96
N ASN A 625 6.68 -11.47 -1.98
CA ASN A 625 6.94 -12.88 -1.71
C ASN A 625 6.27 -13.81 -2.74
N GLN A 626 6.79 -15.03 -2.83
CA GLN A 626 6.10 -16.18 -3.44
C GLN A 626 5.54 -17.07 -2.33
N TRP A 627 4.23 -17.09 -2.19
CA TRP A 627 3.52 -17.92 -1.22
C TRP A 627 3.10 -19.26 -1.83
N LEU A 628 3.33 -20.35 -1.10
CA LEU A 628 2.77 -21.66 -1.34
C LEU A 628 1.65 -21.93 -0.33
N VAL A 629 0.42 -22.06 -0.83
CA VAL A 629 -0.77 -22.32 -0.02
C VAL A 629 -1.26 -23.73 -0.33
N VAL A 630 -1.17 -24.62 0.65
CA VAL A 630 -1.47 -26.05 0.51
C VAL A 630 -2.73 -26.41 1.30
N ASP A 631 -3.75 -26.91 0.62
CA ASP A 631 -5.03 -27.31 1.21
C ASP A 631 -5.09 -28.83 1.42
N TYR A 632 -4.93 -29.25 2.69
CA TYR A 632 -4.99 -30.67 3.04
C TYR A 632 -6.41 -31.24 3.02
N ASN A 633 -7.46 -30.42 3.10
CA ASN A 633 -8.83 -30.93 2.97
C ASN A 633 -9.09 -31.37 1.52
N LYS A 634 -8.60 -30.59 0.55
CA LYS A 634 -8.62 -30.96 -0.87
C LYS A 634 -7.85 -32.24 -1.13
N TYR A 635 -6.63 -32.34 -0.61
CA TYR A 635 -5.83 -33.58 -0.67
C TYR A 635 -6.56 -34.79 -0.06
N ARG A 636 -7.09 -34.66 1.17
CA ARG A 636 -7.85 -35.73 1.86
C ARG A 636 -9.09 -36.19 1.11
N SER A 637 -9.72 -35.30 0.35
CA SER A 637 -10.89 -35.63 -0.47
C SER A 637 -10.56 -36.42 -1.75
N GLY A 638 -9.27 -36.63 -2.05
CA GLY A 638 -8.82 -37.30 -3.27
C GLY A 638 -8.87 -36.42 -4.52
N GLN A 639 -9.10 -35.11 -4.37
CA GLN A 639 -9.00 -34.16 -5.48
C GLN A 639 -7.56 -34.07 -5.98
N LYS A 640 -7.38 -33.74 -7.26
CA LYS A 640 -6.05 -33.51 -7.88
C LYS A 640 -5.82 -32.06 -8.31
N LYS A 641 -6.78 -31.18 -8.01
CA LYS A 641 -6.78 -29.75 -8.31
C LYS A 641 -7.07 -28.97 -7.05
N ASP A 642 -6.71 -27.70 -7.04
CA ASP A 642 -6.84 -26.80 -5.90
C ASP A 642 -6.17 -27.29 -4.61
N ILE A 643 -5.15 -28.16 -4.72
CA ILE A 643 -4.38 -28.63 -3.56
C ILE A 643 -3.30 -27.62 -3.21
N ILE A 644 -2.57 -27.13 -4.22
CA ILE A 644 -1.48 -26.19 -4.03
C ILE A 644 -1.66 -24.99 -4.94
N TRP A 645 -1.67 -23.81 -4.33
CA TRP A 645 -1.67 -22.53 -5.03
C TRP A 645 -0.35 -21.83 -4.81
N ILE A 646 0.25 -21.35 -5.90
CA ILE A 646 1.33 -20.38 -5.87
C ILE A 646 0.72 -18.98 -5.97
N VAL A 647 1.14 -18.07 -5.08
CA VAL A 647 0.70 -16.68 -5.07
C VAL A 647 1.92 -15.78 -5.00
N GLU A 648 2.17 -15.01 -6.06
CA GLU A 648 3.27 -14.06 -6.15
C GLU A 648 2.74 -12.63 -6.13
N GLU A 649 3.26 -11.85 -5.21
CA GLU A 649 3.07 -10.40 -5.17
C GLU A 649 4.40 -9.71 -5.37
N SER A 650 4.43 -8.76 -6.30
CA SER A 650 5.59 -7.90 -6.51
C SER A 650 5.14 -6.53 -6.99
N PHE A 651 5.22 -5.53 -6.10
CA PHE A 651 4.80 -4.15 -6.37
C PHE A 651 3.40 -4.08 -7.01
N GLU A 652 3.30 -3.59 -8.24
CA GLU A 652 2.03 -3.46 -8.96
C GLU A 652 1.44 -4.81 -9.39
N LEU A 653 2.25 -5.87 -9.47
CA LEU A 653 1.86 -7.17 -10.00
C LEU A 653 1.41 -8.14 -8.90
N PHE A 654 0.38 -8.92 -9.24
CA PHE A 654 -0.12 -10.02 -8.43
C PHE A 654 -0.53 -11.17 -9.33
N LYS A 655 -0.01 -12.35 -9.06
CA LYS A 655 -0.22 -13.56 -9.86
C LYS A 655 -0.54 -14.71 -8.92
N ALA A 656 -1.68 -15.37 -9.13
CA ALA A 656 -2.07 -16.54 -8.37
C ALA A 656 -2.44 -17.67 -9.34
N LYS A 657 -1.96 -18.88 -9.06
CA LYS A 657 -2.16 -20.04 -9.95
C LYS A 657 -2.25 -21.34 -9.16
N ASP A 658 -3.18 -22.21 -9.55
CA ASP A 658 -3.19 -23.61 -9.12
C ASP A 658 -2.04 -24.36 -9.83
N VAL A 659 -1.13 -24.93 -9.04
CA VAL A 659 0.03 -25.71 -9.52
C VAL A 659 -0.07 -27.18 -9.14
N SER A 660 -1.27 -27.66 -8.81
CA SER A 660 -1.50 -29.06 -8.43
C SER A 660 -1.09 -30.03 -9.54
N ASP A 661 -1.39 -29.72 -10.80
CA ASP A 661 -0.99 -30.57 -11.93
C ASP A 661 0.54 -30.73 -12.02
N MET A 662 1.31 -29.68 -11.70
CA MET A 662 2.78 -29.72 -11.66
C MET A 662 3.28 -30.57 -10.48
N LEU A 663 2.68 -30.39 -9.29
CA LEU A 663 2.99 -31.20 -8.11
C LEU A 663 2.82 -32.70 -8.39
N PHE A 664 1.73 -33.10 -9.06
CA PHE A 664 1.49 -34.51 -9.41
C PHE A 664 2.37 -35.01 -10.56
N SER A 665 2.69 -34.15 -11.54
CA SER A 665 3.57 -34.51 -12.66
C SER A 665 5.01 -34.75 -12.20
N ASP A 666 5.55 -33.79 -11.46
CA ASP A 666 6.98 -33.76 -11.12
C ASP A 666 7.25 -34.47 -9.78
N GLY A 667 6.17 -34.76 -9.04
CA GLY A 667 6.21 -35.41 -7.74
C GLY A 667 6.66 -34.47 -6.62
N TYR A 668 6.86 -33.18 -6.87
CA TYR A 668 7.15 -32.15 -5.87
C TYR A 668 6.88 -30.75 -6.46
N PHE A 669 6.84 -29.73 -5.60
CA PHE A 669 6.91 -28.32 -5.97
C PHE A 669 7.86 -27.61 -5.00
N ALA A 670 8.73 -26.74 -5.50
CA ALA A 670 9.73 -26.05 -4.67
C ALA A 670 9.74 -24.54 -4.95
N SER A 671 10.05 -23.76 -3.93
CA SER A 671 10.19 -22.30 -3.94
C SER A 671 11.55 -21.92 -3.37
N TYR A 672 12.23 -20.97 -4.01
CA TYR A 672 13.65 -20.65 -3.76
C TYR A 672 13.99 -19.21 -4.18
N ASN A 673 13.14 -18.23 -3.84
CA ASN A 673 13.35 -16.79 -4.05
C ASN A 673 13.48 -16.31 -5.51
N VAL A 674 13.06 -17.14 -6.48
CA VAL A 674 13.02 -16.74 -7.90
C VAL A 674 11.56 -16.72 -8.35
N PRO A 675 11.10 -15.65 -9.04
CA PRO A 675 9.73 -15.57 -9.52
C PRO A 675 9.43 -16.70 -10.50
N PHE A 676 8.29 -17.35 -10.28
CA PHE A 676 7.73 -18.36 -11.17
C PHE A 676 7.03 -17.69 -12.36
N ASP A 677 6.31 -16.60 -12.12
CA ASP A 677 5.65 -15.83 -13.15
C ASP A 677 6.65 -14.97 -13.94
N GLN A 678 6.58 -15.08 -15.27
CA GLN A 678 7.53 -14.43 -16.17
C GLN A 678 7.37 -12.89 -16.17
N GLU A 679 6.18 -12.36 -15.92
CA GLU A 679 5.94 -10.92 -15.88
C GLU A 679 6.56 -10.32 -14.61
N ILE A 680 6.41 -10.99 -13.47
CA ILE A 680 7.09 -10.62 -12.23
C ILE A 680 8.60 -10.71 -12.41
N TYR A 681 9.12 -11.82 -12.95
CA TYR A 681 10.55 -12.00 -13.23
C TYR A 681 11.14 -10.85 -14.08
N ASN A 682 10.43 -10.44 -15.13
CA ASN A 682 10.88 -9.38 -16.03
C ASN A 682 10.78 -7.99 -15.38
N SER A 683 9.66 -7.68 -14.71
CA SER A 683 9.44 -6.36 -14.09
C SER A 683 10.41 -6.06 -12.95
N THR A 684 10.84 -7.09 -12.23
CA THR A 684 11.81 -6.99 -11.13
C THR A 684 13.27 -7.09 -11.59
N MET A 685 13.53 -7.24 -12.90
CA MET A 685 14.86 -7.31 -13.51
C MET A 685 15.76 -8.44 -12.95
N TYR A 686 15.18 -9.60 -12.66
CA TYR A 686 15.96 -10.75 -12.15
C TYR A 686 17.05 -11.20 -13.12
N LYS A 687 16.82 -11.09 -14.43
CA LYS A 687 17.83 -11.47 -15.42
C LYS A 687 19.10 -10.64 -15.28
N GLU A 688 18.96 -9.33 -15.09
CA GLU A 688 20.06 -8.39 -14.97
C GLU A 688 20.70 -8.42 -13.57
N GLY A 689 19.89 -8.57 -12.52
CA GLY A 689 20.35 -8.48 -11.14
C GLY A 689 20.80 -9.80 -10.50
N TYR A 690 20.17 -10.91 -10.86
CA TYR A 690 20.45 -12.24 -10.30
C TYR A 690 21.08 -13.21 -11.33
N GLY A 691 20.71 -13.10 -12.61
CA GLY A 691 21.29 -13.87 -13.71
C GLY A 691 20.67 -15.25 -13.95
N PHE A 692 19.96 -15.80 -12.97
CA PHE A 692 19.25 -17.08 -13.08
C PHE A 692 17.73 -16.88 -13.12
N ASN A 693 17.05 -17.76 -13.86
CA ASN A 693 15.61 -17.89 -13.93
C ASN A 693 15.13 -19.07 -13.06
N TYR A 694 13.81 -19.25 -13.02
CA TYR A 694 13.19 -20.25 -12.17
C TYR A 694 13.72 -21.67 -12.42
N GLN A 695 14.06 -22.03 -13.66
CA GLN A 695 14.45 -23.39 -14.02
C GLN A 695 15.95 -23.66 -13.91
N ASN A 696 16.80 -22.64 -14.05
CA ASN A 696 18.26 -22.78 -14.06
C ASN A 696 18.95 -22.23 -12.80
N ASP A 697 18.20 -21.79 -11.80
CA ASP A 697 18.73 -21.46 -10.48
C ASP A 697 19.47 -22.67 -9.87
N PRO A 698 20.63 -22.48 -9.23
CA PRO A 698 21.37 -23.58 -8.60
C PRO A 698 20.55 -24.41 -7.62
N ARG A 699 19.64 -23.79 -6.84
CA ARG A 699 18.75 -24.50 -5.91
C ARG A 699 17.65 -25.24 -6.66
N ALA A 700 17.14 -24.71 -7.78
CA ALA A 700 16.22 -25.45 -8.65
C ALA A 700 16.84 -26.75 -9.16
N ILE A 701 18.13 -26.70 -9.55
CA ILE A 701 18.89 -27.87 -10.00
C ILE A 701 19.06 -28.88 -8.86
N LEU A 702 19.48 -28.43 -7.67
CA LEU A 702 19.64 -29.28 -6.49
C LEU A 702 18.31 -29.93 -6.06
N PHE A 703 17.21 -29.17 -6.03
CA PHE A 703 15.89 -29.74 -5.77
C PHE A 703 15.54 -30.81 -6.80
N LYS A 704 15.72 -30.55 -8.09
CA LYS A 704 15.41 -31.52 -9.16
C LYS A 704 16.24 -32.79 -9.08
N GLU A 705 17.51 -32.68 -8.69
CA GLU A 705 18.41 -33.81 -8.50
C GLU A 705 18.00 -34.67 -7.30
N HIS A 706 17.91 -34.04 -6.12
CA HIS A 706 17.72 -34.75 -4.85
C HIS A 706 16.27 -35.18 -4.59
N SER A 707 15.27 -34.50 -5.16
CA SER A 707 13.84 -34.82 -4.97
C SER A 707 13.44 -36.22 -5.40
N LYS A 708 14.22 -36.86 -6.28
CA LYS A 708 13.97 -38.24 -6.73
C LYS A 708 14.16 -39.26 -5.61
N ASN A 709 15.03 -38.96 -4.65
CA ASN A 709 15.37 -39.86 -3.54
C ASN A 709 14.50 -39.60 -2.31
N VAL A 710 13.71 -38.53 -2.30
CA VAL A 710 12.81 -38.19 -1.20
C VAL A 710 11.52 -39.00 -1.33
N THR A 711 11.32 -39.96 -0.44
CA THR A 711 10.16 -40.88 -0.48
C THR A 711 9.26 -40.80 0.75
N ASN A 712 9.66 -40.08 1.79
CA ASN A 712 8.94 -39.98 3.06
C ASN A 712 9.25 -38.66 3.78
N THR A 713 8.68 -38.48 4.97
CA THR A 713 8.87 -37.26 5.80
C THR A 713 10.33 -37.04 6.21
N GLN A 714 11.07 -38.10 6.51
CA GLN A 714 12.49 -38.03 6.85
C GLN A 714 13.32 -37.47 5.68
N GLY A 715 13.05 -37.91 4.44
CA GLY A 715 13.71 -37.36 3.26
C GLY A 715 13.41 -35.88 3.03
N VAL A 716 12.21 -35.40 3.42
CA VAL A 716 11.89 -33.96 3.39
C VAL A 716 12.67 -33.20 4.47
N MET A 717 12.83 -33.78 5.66
CA MET A 717 13.67 -33.20 6.72
C MET A 717 15.14 -33.09 6.30
N GLU A 718 15.64 -34.09 5.56
CA GLU A 718 17.01 -34.12 5.05
C GLU A 718 17.23 -33.11 3.90
N ILE A 719 16.35 -33.07 2.89
CA ILE A 719 16.55 -32.20 1.71
C ILE A 719 16.53 -30.71 2.06
N ILE A 720 15.67 -30.28 3.00
CA ILE A 720 15.62 -28.86 3.42
C ILE A 720 16.78 -28.47 4.35
N ARG A 721 17.62 -29.45 4.76
CA ARG A 721 18.83 -29.28 5.57
C ARG A 721 20.11 -29.61 4.78
N LEU A 722 19.99 -29.93 3.49
CA LEU A 722 21.09 -30.35 2.64
C LEU A 722 22.06 -29.21 2.34
N ASN A 723 23.34 -29.38 2.69
CA ASN A 723 24.40 -28.43 2.34
C ASN A 723 25.32 -28.91 1.22
N HIS A 724 25.18 -30.14 0.75
CA HIS A 724 26.03 -30.70 -0.28
C HIS A 724 25.86 -29.98 -1.62
N ASN A 725 26.97 -29.52 -2.21
CA ASN A 725 26.99 -28.86 -3.51
C ASN A 725 28.29 -29.13 -4.27
N GLU A 726 28.23 -29.07 -5.61
CA GLU A 726 29.38 -29.34 -6.47
C GLU A 726 30.48 -28.26 -6.40
N THR A 727 30.11 -27.03 -6.01
CA THR A 727 31.05 -25.89 -5.98
C THR A 727 32.01 -25.93 -4.79
N GLY A 728 31.71 -26.75 -3.77
CA GLY A 728 32.42 -26.79 -2.49
C GLY A 728 32.22 -25.55 -1.61
N ASN A 729 31.43 -24.56 -2.05
CA ASN A 729 31.11 -23.38 -1.24
C ASN A 729 29.91 -23.70 -0.33
N PRO A 730 30.07 -23.73 1.00
CA PRO A 730 29.00 -24.11 1.93
C PRO A 730 27.82 -23.12 1.95
N CYS A 731 27.96 -21.94 1.36
CA CYS A 731 26.90 -20.94 1.22
C CYS A 731 26.04 -21.13 -0.06
N ASN A 732 26.45 -22.01 -0.98
CA ASN A 732 25.76 -22.27 -2.24
C ASN A 732 25.01 -23.62 -2.20
N SER A 733 24.02 -23.75 -1.32
CA SER A 733 23.29 -25.01 -1.10
C SER A 733 21.82 -24.78 -0.71
N LEU A 734 21.07 -25.87 -0.47
CA LEU A 734 19.67 -25.81 -0.02
C LEU A 734 19.53 -25.42 1.47
N ALA A 735 20.63 -25.49 2.24
CA ALA A 735 20.69 -25.08 3.64
C ALA A 735 22.05 -24.42 3.92
N PRO A 736 22.27 -23.17 3.47
CA PRO A 736 23.59 -22.56 3.41
C PRO A 736 24.24 -22.35 4.78
N ARG A 737 25.57 -22.39 4.80
CA ARG A 737 26.48 -22.18 5.94
C ARG A 737 27.57 -21.17 5.56
N CYS A 738 27.21 -19.89 5.53
CA CYS A 738 28.12 -18.84 5.06
C CYS A 738 29.18 -18.47 6.11
N ASP A 739 29.02 -18.93 7.34
CA ASP A 739 30.01 -18.87 8.41
C ASP A 739 31.23 -19.78 8.16
N LEU A 740 31.10 -20.77 7.28
CA LEU A 740 32.15 -21.73 6.92
C LEU A 740 32.91 -21.36 5.64
N ILE A 741 32.63 -20.21 5.03
CA ILE A 741 33.37 -19.74 3.86
C ILE A 741 34.81 -19.40 4.27
N LEU A 742 35.80 -19.91 3.52
CA LEU A 742 37.22 -19.70 3.83
C LEU A 742 37.65 -18.23 3.74
N ASN A 743 37.10 -17.48 2.78
CA ASN A 743 37.48 -16.10 2.50
C ASN A 743 36.32 -15.15 2.81
N GLY A 744 36.35 -14.53 3.99
CA GLY A 744 35.32 -13.61 4.45
C GLY A 744 34.05 -14.31 4.95
N PRO A 745 34.15 -15.21 5.95
CA PRO A 745 32.97 -15.81 6.55
C PRO A 745 32.07 -14.74 7.19
N TYR A 746 30.77 -14.94 7.11
CA TYR A 746 29.79 -14.05 7.73
C TYR A 746 28.58 -14.85 8.22
N LEU A 747 27.94 -14.32 9.27
CA LEU A 747 26.92 -15.01 10.05
C LEU A 747 25.55 -15.02 9.36
N PHE A 748 25.44 -15.82 8.30
CA PHE A 748 24.21 -16.00 7.53
C PHE A 748 24.08 -17.43 7.03
N GLY A 749 22.86 -17.92 6.89
CA GLY A 749 22.60 -19.25 6.36
C GLY A 749 21.21 -19.76 6.75
N GLY A 750 20.95 -21.04 6.49
CA GLY A 750 19.72 -21.68 6.95
C GLY A 750 19.71 -21.77 8.47
N ILE A 751 18.70 -21.21 9.13
CA ILE A 751 18.63 -21.09 10.60
C ILE A 751 17.61 -22.02 11.25
N ASP A 752 16.88 -22.82 10.47
CA ASP A 752 15.91 -23.79 10.97
C ASP A 752 15.54 -24.86 9.93
N GLY A 753 14.60 -25.71 10.30
CA GLY A 753 13.75 -26.47 9.38
C GLY A 753 12.41 -26.76 10.05
N LYS A 754 11.30 -26.65 9.30
CA LYS A 754 9.94 -26.95 9.76
C LYS A 754 9.29 -27.90 8.77
N VAL A 755 8.68 -28.98 9.26
CA VAL A 755 8.01 -29.99 8.44
C VAL A 755 6.65 -30.35 9.03
N THR A 756 5.65 -30.45 8.17
CA THR A 756 4.34 -31.03 8.50
C THR A 756 3.86 -31.94 7.37
N ASN A 757 2.89 -32.77 7.67
CA ASN A 757 2.25 -33.69 6.74
C ASN A 757 0.80 -33.92 7.19
N ASN A 758 0.05 -34.77 6.48
CA ASN A 758 -1.37 -34.96 6.77
C ASN A 758 -1.60 -35.57 8.17
N GLU A 759 -0.76 -36.51 8.59
CA GLU A 759 -0.86 -37.15 9.89
C GLU A 759 -0.56 -36.17 11.03
N LEU A 760 0.53 -35.41 10.92
CA LEU A 760 0.94 -34.42 11.89
C LEU A 760 -0.14 -33.35 12.07
N LEU A 761 -0.72 -32.85 10.97
CA LEU A 761 -1.82 -31.87 11.03
C LEU A 761 -3.05 -32.42 11.76
N LYS A 762 -3.42 -33.69 11.54
CA LYS A 762 -4.56 -34.32 12.25
C LYS A 762 -4.33 -34.44 13.75
N GLN A 763 -3.07 -34.54 14.16
CA GLN A 763 -2.67 -34.67 15.56
C GLN A 763 -2.21 -33.34 16.19
N ASN A 764 -2.42 -32.22 15.50
CA ASN A 764 -1.93 -30.89 15.88
C ASN A 764 -0.44 -30.90 16.25
N GLN A 765 0.36 -31.52 15.38
CA GLN A 765 1.80 -31.73 15.53
C GLN A 765 2.60 -31.05 14.42
N VAL A 766 3.87 -30.76 14.73
CA VAL A 766 4.86 -30.24 13.78
C VAL A 766 6.22 -30.83 14.11
N LEU A 767 7.04 -31.06 13.09
CA LEU A 767 8.46 -31.37 13.22
C LEU A 767 9.26 -30.10 13.00
N MET A 768 10.19 -29.79 13.90
CA MET A 768 11.04 -28.61 13.75
C MET A 768 12.45 -28.82 14.30
N ILE A 769 13.41 -28.08 13.75
CA ILE A 769 14.81 -28.01 14.19
C ILE A 769 15.27 -26.56 14.16
N SER A 770 16.05 -26.14 15.14
CA SER A 770 16.60 -24.78 15.26
C SER A 770 18.10 -24.78 15.00
N GLY A 771 18.60 -23.75 14.33
CA GLY A 771 20.02 -23.51 14.08
C GLY A 771 20.53 -23.97 12.71
N PRO A 772 21.80 -23.70 12.41
CA PRO A 772 22.42 -24.05 11.14
C PRO A 772 22.57 -25.55 10.92
N THR A 773 22.58 -25.98 9.65
CA THR A 773 22.72 -27.40 9.33
C THR A 773 24.06 -27.97 9.77
N GLN A 774 24.03 -29.22 10.22
CA GLN A 774 25.19 -30.03 10.60
C GLN A 774 25.52 -31.07 9.53
N ASP A 775 24.91 -30.96 8.34
CA ASP A 775 25.13 -31.86 7.21
C ASP A 775 26.58 -31.78 6.72
N GLY A 776 27.42 -32.72 7.18
CA GLY A 776 28.85 -32.76 6.87
C GLY A 776 29.71 -31.77 7.67
N PHE A 777 29.15 -31.09 8.69
CA PHE A 777 29.85 -30.05 9.44
C PHE A 777 29.64 -30.15 10.95
N GLU A 778 30.56 -29.57 11.72
CA GLU A 778 30.31 -29.31 13.13
C GLU A 778 29.13 -28.34 13.31
N ALA A 779 28.40 -28.54 14.40
CA ALA A 779 27.40 -27.61 14.87
C ALA A 779 27.99 -26.20 15.06
N PHE A 780 27.18 -25.19 14.73
CA PHE A 780 27.58 -23.80 14.87
C PHE A 780 27.82 -23.43 16.35
N ASP A 781 28.85 -22.62 16.58
CA ASP A 781 29.38 -22.30 17.90
C ASP A 781 29.69 -20.79 18.01
N TRP A 782 28.92 -20.07 18.82
CA TRP A 782 29.14 -18.67 19.15
C TRP A 782 30.46 -18.43 19.89
N GLY A 783 31.07 -19.46 20.49
CA GLY A 783 32.45 -19.46 20.98
C GLY A 783 33.45 -18.90 19.98
N LYS A 784 33.23 -19.13 18.67
CA LYS A 784 34.06 -18.65 17.57
C LYS A 784 33.71 -17.21 17.13
N TRP A 785 32.62 -16.64 17.64
CA TRP A 785 31.98 -15.40 17.17
C TRP A 785 31.54 -14.47 18.31
N GLN A 786 32.26 -14.46 19.43
CA GLN A 786 31.90 -13.76 20.68
C GLN A 786 31.61 -12.25 20.54
N ASN A 787 32.18 -11.60 19.51
CA ASN A 787 31.97 -10.16 19.26
C ASN A 787 30.64 -9.82 18.58
N PHE A 788 29.85 -10.82 18.17
CA PHE A 788 28.57 -10.62 17.50
C PHE A 788 27.41 -10.70 18.50
N PRO A 789 26.33 -9.91 18.37
CA PRO A 789 25.21 -9.96 19.31
C PRO A 789 24.39 -11.25 19.24
N HIS A 790 24.25 -11.95 20.37
CA HIS A 790 23.52 -13.23 20.47
C HIS A 790 22.90 -13.47 21.86
N LYS A 791 22.42 -12.42 22.55
CA LYS A 791 21.76 -12.53 23.84
C LYS A 791 20.56 -13.50 23.81
N GLY A 792 20.38 -14.22 24.90
CA GLY A 792 19.32 -15.23 25.04
C GLY A 792 19.54 -16.50 24.22
N MET A 793 20.59 -16.57 23.39
CA MET A 793 20.89 -17.75 22.57
C MET A 793 21.85 -18.72 23.29
N PRO A 794 21.73 -20.03 23.04
CA PRO A 794 22.71 -21.01 23.49
C PRO A 794 24.06 -20.78 22.79
N GLU A 795 25.17 -21.08 23.48
CA GLU A 795 26.52 -20.93 22.91
C GLU A 795 26.71 -21.81 21.67
N LYS A 796 26.24 -23.06 21.72
CA LYS A 796 26.34 -24.04 20.62
C LYS A 796 24.95 -24.46 20.13
N PHE A 797 24.73 -24.40 18.82
CA PHE A 797 23.47 -24.82 18.17
C PHE A 797 23.52 -26.28 17.75
N ASP A 798 23.61 -27.15 18.77
CA ASP A 798 23.71 -28.61 18.60
C ASP A 798 22.37 -29.30 18.88
N PHE A 799 21.36 -29.00 18.05
CA PHE A 799 19.98 -29.44 18.25
C PHE A 799 19.55 -30.50 17.25
N ASP A 800 18.79 -31.49 17.74
CA ASP A 800 18.06 -32.45 16.89
C ASP A 800 16.69 -31.91 16.48
N TRP A 801 16.10 -32.57 15.48
CA TRP A 801 14.68 -32.49 15.21
C TRP A 801 13.84 -32.84 16.45
N ILE A 802 12.85 -32.00 16.73
CA ILE A 802 11.83 -32.24 17.75
C ILE A 802 10.46 -32.38 17.10
N LYS A 803 9.67 -33.31 17.64
CA LYS A 803 8.24 -33.40 17.35
C LYS A 803 7.47 -32.71 18.47
N VAL A 804 6.74 -31.66 18.13
CA VAL A 804 5.91 -30.93 19.10
C VAL A 804 4.45 -31.28 18.86
N ASN A 805 3.79 -31.67 19.95
CA ASN A 805 2.34 -31.84 20.01
C ASN A 805 1.76 -30.63 20.74
N LEU A 806 0.87 -29.91 20.06
CA LEU A 806 0.34 -28.63 20.50
C LEU A 806 -0.91 -28.79 21.39
N ASP A 807 -1.45 -30.00 21.49
CA ASP A 807 -2.55 -30.37 22.38
C ASP A 807 -2.07 -30.76 23.79
N ASN A 808 -0.90 -31.41 23.90
CA ASN A 808 -0.41 -32.07 25.12
C ASN A 808 0.39 -31.17 26.09
N PHE A 809 -0.02 -29.92 26.30
CA PHE A 809 0.55 -29.08 27.35
C PHE A 809 -0.23 -29.28 28.65
N LYS A 810 0.38 -29.98 29.62
CA LYS A 810 -0.25 -30.25 30.93
C LYS A 810 -0.47 -28.93 31.69
N GLU A 811 -1.63 -28.81 32.34
CA GLU A 811 -2.00 -27.69 33.24
C GLU A 811 -1.01 -27.48 34.40
N GLU A 812 -0.12 -28.41 34.71
CA GLU A 812 0.85 -28.29 35.82
C GLU A 812 2.01 -27.30 35.54
N GLN A 813 2.12 -26.77 34.31
CA GLN A 813 3.11 -25.77 33.92
C GLN A 813 2.50 -24.37 33.70
N LEU A 814 1.39 -24.10 34.39
CA LEU A 814 0.74 -22.79 34.43
C LEU A 814 1.64 -21.78 35.15
N ILE A 815 2.23 -20.84 34.42
CA ILE A 815 2.47 -19.53 35.01
C ILE A 815 1.10 -18.84 34.99
N GLN A 816 0.31 -19.03 36.04
CA GLN A 816 -0.78 -18.09 36.32
C GLN A 816 -0.12 -16.76 36.66
N ILE A 817 -0.03 -15.87 35.69
CA ILE A 817 0.38 -14.49 35.93
C ILE A 817 -0.80 -13.83 36.67
N GLN A 818 -0.65 -13.67 37.99
CA GLN A 818 -1.68 -13.13 38.91
C GLN A 818 -1.96 -11.63 38.74
#